data_AF-A0A4U5PDN1-F1
#
_entry.id   AF-A0A4U5PDN1-F1
#
_cell.length_a   1.000
_cell.length_b   1.000
_cell.length_c   1.000
_cell.angle_alpha   90.00
_cell.angle_beta   90.00
_cell.angle_gamma   90.00
#
_symmetry.space_group_name_H-M   'P 1'
#
loop_
_entity.id
_entity.type
_entity.pdbx_description
1 polymer ?
#
loop_
_entity_poly.entity_id
_entity_poly.type
_entity_poly.pdbx_seq_one_letter_code
_entity_poly.pdbx_strand_id
1 'polypeptide(L)'
;MPSVSQRSSLRSTGYGKTCFRVGISAEEIHAKGIGLLRKAALLLLFGGRGGITSSGKTEVAPLFASSGVSSFALSNSFFQKPKNRRLRVTHAAEDPNVAAHKSRLCGPSGAFDARKTTEKRGEQENARRTMDGRGSRFYPRARNFDDDWWYSSSLGNRYPNRNYGPLRITDVDILSAKNAVQNHTEMFQMTQRRQRCLILRRGESFNLKIVFNRIFDSKNDEFGIVLMTGRFPRPERQTKISLAFKRIFFTSLKSWSATIVSSRGNEAEVEIRTDVDAVVGTWGFELVELKFGSVRRVLYEYDGGMYMLFNPYHSDDVVYMENKANLKGYFEKEYGNMFQAAKESQISTTPWNYGQFQDDVLLGTMKALMRFWDSNDGHDRVRDEDRADPVKVSRKMTYIIGNFVLYGRWDGVFDDGKVPWAWRGSVKIIKEYLQTGQPVKYGQCWVFAGVLTTMLRTLGIPSRVITNVISAHDSNRDLTLDMNFIVDKMRGVKKDIGSESFWNYHVWSEGWMKRPDLATQYGSRYDGWQVLDATRQVPSEDCPNSGLYEKCWECGPMPVAALRESNLTVPYDGPYIYAEFNADLRELLFQPNQWGYKELISIETRHNFIGQAMVTTSPNGEMMDVTDLYKPPENDKIREREGFEKAKKTLKLKSGFDFGPYSGESRSRRGRRSAGMAPAADFEGGLGLASSLFIANDEEQKAEEDLHFEMTDLEEVRNWREVEEGKVAMWTVGG
;
A
#
# COMPACT_ATOMS: atom_id res chain seq x y z
N MET A 1 -45.49 21.49 44.00
CA MET A 1 -46.74 22.18 43.60
C MET A 1 -46.57 23.67 43.87
N PRO A 2 -47.26 24.57 43.16
CA PRO A 2 -48.03 24.31 41.93
C PRO A 2 -47.09 24.07 40.73
N SER A 3 -47.40 23.41 39.62
CA SER A 3 -48.64 22.86 39.04
C SER A 3 -49.66 23.85 38.46
N VAL A 4 -49.36 24.34 37.26
CA VAL A 4 -50.38 24.60 36.23
C VAL A 4 -49.98 23.81 34.97
N SER A 5 -50.93 23.10 34.39
CA SER A 5 -50.76 22.28 33.19
C SER A 5 -51.25 22.99 31.94
N GLN A 6 -50.71 22.64 30.77
CA GLN A 6 -51.55 22.48 29.58
C GLN A 6 -51.01 21.42 28.63
N ARG A 7 -51.92 20.68 27.98
CA ARG A 7 -51.61 19.75 26.89
C ARG A 7 -51.81 20.45 25.54
N SER A 8 -50.98 20.04 24.59
CA SER A 8 -51.09 20.20 23.14
C SER A 8 -52.47 20.52 22.54
N SER A 9 -52.49 21.47 21.61
CA SER A 9 -53.36 21.40 20.43
C SER A 9 -52.66 21.99 19.21
N LEU A 10 -52.46 21.19 18.15
CA LEU A 10 -52.06 21.73 16.85
C LEU A 10 -53.23 22.49 16.21
N ARG A 11 -52.98 23.73 15.75
CA ARG A 11 -53.67 24.30 14.59
C ARG A 11 -52.70 25.13 13.77
N SER A 12 -52.64 24.84 12.47
CA SER A 12 -51.85 25.54 11.47
C SER A 12 -52.67 26.66 10.82
N THR A 13 -52.30 27.92 11.03
CA THR A 13 -52.81 29.06 10.24
C THR A 13 -51.82 30.22 10.26
N GLY A 14 -51.58 30.83 9.10
CA GLY A 14 -51.14 32.23 9.00
C GLY A 14 -49.63 32.48 8.90
N TYR A 15 -49.26 33.31 7.92
CA TYR A 15 -47.91 33.88 7.79
C TYR A 15 -47.57 34.76 9.01
N GLY A 16 -46.40 34.52 9.62
CA GLY A 16 -45.86 35.38 10.67
C GLY A 16 -44.36 35.63 10.48
N LYS A 17 -43.98 36.75 9.86
CA LYS A 17 -42.57 37.18 9.82
C LYS A 17 -42.18 37.73 11.19
N THR A 18 -41.38 36.97 11.95
CA THR A 18 -40.83 37.43 13.24
C THR A 18 -39.47 38.09 13.00
N CYS A 19 -39.47 39.41 12.74
CA CYS A 19 -38.23 40.16 12.59
C CYS A 19 -37.59 40.46 13.95
N PHE A 20 -36.48 39.79 14.29
CA PHE A 20 -35.61 40.22 15.38
C PHE A 20 -34.76 41.40 14.93
N ARG A 21 -35.13 42.61 15.36
CA ARG A 21 -34.40 43.84 15.05
C ARG A 21 -33.40 44.18 16.17
N VAL A 22 -32.23 43.56 16.14
CA VAL A 22 -31.11 43.93 17.02
C VAL A 22 -30.39 45.13 16.40
N GLY A 23 -30.86 46.33 16.72
CA GLY A 23 -30.15 47.57 16.38
C GLY A 23 -29.13 47.90 17.46
N ILE A 24 -27.84 47.84 17.12
CA ILE A 24 -26.75 48.40 17.93
C ILE A 24 -26.29 49.67 17.21
N SER A 25 -26.40 50.84 17.85
CA SER A 25 -25.85 52.08 17.29
C SER A 25 -24.33 52.15 17.55
N ALA A 26 -23.61 52.79 16.64
CA ALA A 26 -22.14 52.86 16.67
C ALA A 26 -21.55 53.64 17.88
N GLU A 27 -22.37 54.25 18.74
CA GLU A 27 -21.92 55.07 19.86
C GLU A 27 -21.76 54.30 21.19
N GLU A 28 -22.42 53.14 21.39
CA GLU A 28 -22.28 52.38 22.66
C GLU A 28 -20.94 51.62 22.78
N ILE A 29 -20.20 51.43 21.68
CA ILE A 29 -18.92 50.71 21.69
C ILE A 29 -17.80 51.56 22.33
N HIS A 30 -17.84 52.89 22.18
CA HIS A 30 -16.75 53.76 22.66
C HIS A 30 -16.76 54.02 24.18
N ALA A 31 -17.82 53.62 24.89
CA ALA A 31 -17.98 53.87 26.34
C ALA A 31 -17.62 52.67 27.25
N LYS A 32 -17.39 51.47 26.70
CA LYS A 32 -17.09 50.25 27.49
C LYS A 32 -15.70 49.63 27.20
N GLY A 33 -14.95 50.15 26.22
CA GLY A 33 -13.58 49.71 25.91
C GLY A 33 -12.50 50.15 26.91
N ILE A 34 -12.73 51.21 27.70
CA ILE A 34 -11.74 51.78 28.63
C ILE A 34 -12.15 51.49 30.08
N GLY A 35 -12.23 50.20 30.43
CA GLY A 35 -12.78 49.76 31.72
C GLY A 35 -12.07 48.62 32.46
N LEU A 36 -11.11 47.92 31.85
CA LEU A 36 -10.55 46.67 32.42
C LEU A 36 -9.02 46.48 32.31
N LEU A 37 -8.26 47.50 31.87
CA LEU A 37 -6.78 47.46 31.76
C LEU A 37 -6.04 48.26 32.86
N ARG A 38 -6.59 48.34 34.08
CA ARG A 38 -5.93 48.94 35.25
C ARG A 38 -6.16 48.20 36.57
N LYS A 39 -5.81 46.89 36.65
CA LYS A 39 -5.65 46.19 37.96
C LYS A 39 -4.93 44.82 37.93
N ALA A 40 -3.72 44.72 37.37
CA ALA A 40 -2.80 43.59 37.63
C ALA A 40 -1.36 43.85 37.10
N ALA A 41 -0.61 44.77 37.70
CA ALA A 41 0.80 44.99 37.33
C ALA A 41 1.63 45.46 38.54
N LEU A 42 2.14 44.51 39.33
CA LEU A 42 3.19 44.74 40.33
C LEU A 42 3.92 43.41 40.64
N LEU A 43 5.19 43.49 41.04
CA LEU A 43 6.06 42.39 41.46
C LEU A 43 6.48 41.37 40.38
N LEU A 44 7.35 41.83 39.46
CA LEU A 44 8.51 41.05 39.03
C LEU A 44 9.77 41.66 39.67
N LEU A 45 10.45 40.92 40.55
CA LEU A 45 11.80 41.26 41.04
C LEU A 45 12.65 39.99 41.27
N PHE A 46 13.79 39.95 40.57
CA PHE A 46 15.06 39.26 40.84
C PHE A 46 15.11 37.97 41.70
N GLY A 47 15.27 36.86 40.97
CA GLY A 47 16.23 35.76 41.14
C GLY A 47 17.03 35.53 42.44
N GLY A 48 17.21 34.25 42.80
CA GLY A 48 18.12 33.79 43.85
C GLY A 48 18.48 32.30 43.71
N ARG A 49 19.73 31.95 44.05
CA ARG A 49 20.24 30.55 44.08
C ARG A 49 19.66 29.77 45.26
N GLY A 50 19.46 28.47 45.11
CA GLY A 50 19.25 27.53 46.23
C GLY A 50 18.95 26.11 45.76
N GLY A 51 19.47 25.10 46.45
CA GLY A 51 19.17 23.68 46.21
C GLY A 51 18.84 22.95 47.50
N ILE A 52 19.19 21.65 47.59
CA ILE A 52 19.16 20.77 48.78
C ILE A 52 17.87 19.94 49.01
N THR A 53 17.91 18.73 48.43
CA THR A 53 17.55 17.40 48.98
C THR A 53 16.19 17.07 49.64
N SER A 54 15.58 16.01 49.07
CA SER A 54 15.17 14.74 49.73
C SER A 54 13.88 14.60 50.57
N SER A 55 13.31 13.39 50.47
CA SER A 55 12.28 12.74 51.32
C SER A 55 10.85 13.34 51.25
N GLY A 56 9.78 12.55 51.38
CA GLY A 56 9.73 11.10 51.61
C GLY A 56 8.33 10.47 51.44
N LYS A 57 8.25 9.18 51.81
CA LYS A 57 7.08 8.28 51.83
C LYS A 57 5.92 8.82 52.72
N THR A 58 4.69 8.29 52.79
CA THR A 58 4.17 6.91 52.55
C THR A 58 2.62 6.92 52.51
N GLU A 59 1.97 5.92 51.85
CA GLU A 59 0.67 5.27 52.21
C GLU A 59 -0.61 6.12 52.48
N VAL A 60 -1.87 5.63 52.53
CA VAL A 60 -2.52 4.30 52.33
C VAL A 60 -3.81 4.50 51.48
N ALA A 61 -4.44 3.41 51.00
CA ALA A 61 -5.87 3.37 50.57
C ALA A 61 -6.69 2.54 51.60
N PRO A 62 -7.90 1.99 51.34
CA PRO A 62 -9.06 2.40 50.51
C PRO A 62 -10.39 2.43 51.33
N LEU A 63 -11.53 2.79 50.72
CA LEU A 63 -12.92 2.31 50.99
C LEU A 63 -13.81 2.80 49.81
N PHE A 64 -14.63 2.04 49.06
CA PHE A 64 -15.69 1.03 49.30
C PHE A 64 -17.13 1.57 49.38
N ALA A 65 -18.08 0.71 48.94
CA ALA A 65 -19.55 0.84 48.92
C ALA A 65 -20.20 1.63 47.75
N SER A 66 -21.43 1.31 47.28
CA SER A 66 -21.89 0.07 46.60
C SER A 66 -23.40 0.06 46.30
N SER A 67 -23.80 0.01 45.02
CA SER A 67 -25.13 -0.43 44.50
C SER A 67 -25.13 -0.25 42.96
N GLY A 68 -25.66 -1.12 42.08
CA GLY A 68 -26.54 -2.29 42.24
C GLY A 68 -28.04 -1.92 42.11
N VAL A 69 -28.92 -2.66 41.42
CA VAL A 69 -28.80 -3.88 40.58
C VAL A 69 -30.00 -3.93 39.62
N SER A 70 -29.85 -4.35 38.36
CA SER A 70 -30.94 -5.04 37.62
C SER A 70 -30.43 -5.79 36.39
N SER A 71 -30.49 -7.12 36.40
CA SER A 71 -30.27 -7.97 35.23
C SER A 71 -31.60 -8.39 34.62
N PHE A 72 -31.67 -8.59 33.30
CA PHE A 72 -32.67 -9.46 32.69
C PHE A 72 -32.00 -10.39 31.68
N ALA A 73 -32.17 -11.69 31.90
CA ALA A 73 -31.84 -12.74 30.96
C ALA A 73 -33.08 -13.63 30.80
N LEU A 74 -33.40 -14.01 29.57
CA LEU A 74 -34.42 -15.02 29.28
C LEU A 74 -33.83 -16.06 28.33
N SER A 75 -33.61 -17.25 28.88
CA SER A 75 -33.39 -18.46 28.11
C SER A 75 -34.69 -19.28 28.10
N ASN A 76 -35.01 -19.86 26.94
CA ASN A 76 -35.63 -21.18 26.87
C ASN A 76 -35.46 -21.76 25.45
N SER A 77 -35.64 -23.07 25.33
CA SER A 77 -35.20 -23.87 24.19
C SER A 77 -36.25 -24.92 23.77
N PHE A 78 -35.91 -25.75 22.76
CA PHE A 78 -36.75 -26.78 22.13
C PHE A 78 -37.87 -26.23 21.20
N PHE A 79 -38.34 -26.94 20.15
CA PHE A 79 -38.13 -28.34 19.73
C PHE A 79 -38.16 -28.49 18.16
N GLN A 80 -37.67 -29.64 17.67
CA GLN A 80 -38.03 -30.35 16.41
C GLN A 80 -37.75 -29.75 15.00
N LYS A 81 -36.84 -30.45 14.30
CA LYS A 81 -36.91 -30.79 12.85
C LYS A 81 -37.99 -31.88 12.64
N PRO A 82 -38.57 -32.16 11.43
CA PRO A 82 -37.77 -32.48 10.21
C PRO A 82 -38.42 -32.32 8.80
N LYS A 83 -37.68 -32.81 7.78
CA LYS A 83 -38.05 -33.24 6.41
C LYS A 83 -38.12 -32.20 5.25
N ASN A 84 -37.11 -32.31 4.39
CA ASN A 84 -37.16 -32.42 2.93
C ASN A 84 -38.26 -31.71 2.12
N ARG A 85 -37.81 -30.85 1.18
CA ARG A 85 -38.09 -31.09 -0.25
C ARG A 85 -36.95 -30.56 -1.14
N ARG A 86 -36.65 -31.31 -2.21
CA ARG A 86 -35.83 -30.82 -3.34
C ARG A 86 -36.71 -29.94 -4.22
N LEU A 87 -36.13 -28.91 -4.83
CA LEU A 87 -36.56 -28.41 -6.13
C LEU A 87 -35.35 -27.85 -6.88
N ARG A 88 -35.01 -28.46 -8.02
CA ARG A 88 -34.27 -27.77 -9.08
C ARG A 88 -35.29 -26.93 -9.84
N VAL A 89 -34.92 -25.71 -10.21
CA VAL A 89 -35.58 -25.00 -11.32
C VAL A 89 -34.48 -24.60 -12.30
N THR A 90 -34.48 -25.24 -13.46
CA THR A 90 -33.75 -24.83 -14.65
C THR A 90 -34.69 -24.01 -15.52
N HIS A 91 -34.26 -22.85 -15.99
CA HIS A 91 -34.92 -22.18 -17.12
C HIS A 91 -33.90 -21.83 -18.19
N ALA A 92 -34.17 -22.32 -19.40
CA ALA A 92 -33.53 -21.95 -20.66
C ALA A 92 -34.65 -21.92 -21.72
N ALA A 93 -34.67 -20.83 -22.47
CA ALA A 93 -35.60 -20.41 -23.54
C ALA A 93 -35.08 -19.01 -23.96
N GLU A 94 -34.70 -18.65 -25.19
CA GLU A 94 -35.12 -19.07 -26.55
C GLU A 94 -36.63 -18.85 -26.75
N ASP A 95 -37.13 -18.09 -27.74
CA ASP A 95 -36.55 -17.47 -28.96
C ASP A 95 -37.54 -16.32 -29.39
N PRO A 96 -37.71 -15.83 -30.65
CA PRO A 96 -36.83 -15.68 -31.83
C PRO A 96 -36.91 -14.28 -32.54
N ASN A 97 -36.19 -14.14 -33.68
CA ASN A 97 -36.45 -13.27 -34.86
C ASN A 97 -36.19 -11.74 -34.78
N VAL A 98 -35.91 -10.98 -35.87
CA VAL A 98 -35.25 -11.14 -37.22
C VAL A 98 -35.23 -9.70 -37.84
N ALA A 99 -34.44 -9.20 -38.81
CA ALA A 99 -33.41 -9.63 -39.78
C ALA A 99 -32.32 -8.51 -39.86
N ALA A 100 -31.10 -8.59 -40.42
CA ALA A 100 -30.44 -9.39 -41.47
C ALA A 100 -30.66 -8.93 -42.94
N HIS A 101 -29.71 -8.15 -43.51
CA HIS A 101 -29.60 -7.82 -44.95
C HIS A 101 -28.14 -7.96 -45.46
N LYS A 102 -27.96 -8.28 -46.76
CA LYS A 102 -26.65 -8.45 -47.43
C LYS A 102 -26.60 -7.70 -48.77
N SER A 103 -25.40 -7.31 -49.20
CA SER A 103 -25.03 -7.08 -50.61
C SER A 103 -23.54 -7.45 -50.83
N ARG A 104 -23.09 -7.48 -52.09
CA ARG A 104 -21.81 -8.07 -52.56
C ARG A 104 -21.19 -7.17 -53.66
N LEU A 105 -20.04 -7.64 -54.20
CA LEU A 105 -19.35 -7.20 -55.44
C LEU A 105 -18.39 -6.01 -55.23
N CYS A 106 -17.19 -5.94 -55.85
CA CYS A 106 -16.48 -6.93 -56.68
C CYS A 106 -14.95 -6.70 -56.65
N GLY A 107 -14.17 -7.61 -57.26
CA GLY A 107 -12.73 -7.42 -57.55
C GLY A 107 -12.48 -6.64 -58.87
N PRO A 108 -11.29 -6.71 -59.53
CA PRO A 108 -10.43 -7.91 -59.57
C PRO A 108 -8.87 -7.71 -59.63
N SER A 109 -8.18 -8.84 -59.40
CA SER A 109 -6.93 -9.33 -60.05
C SER A 109 -5.74 -8.42 -60.41
N GLY A 110 -4.53 -8.87 -60.03
CA GLY A 110 -3.28 -8.50 -60.68
C GLY A 110 -2.10 -9.32 -60.14
N ALA A 111 -1.63 -10.32 -60.89
CA ALA A 111 -0.48 -11.16 -60.53
C ALA A 111 0.49 -11.28 -61.73
N PHE A 112 1.80 -11.33 -61.47
CA PHE A 112 2.80 -11.88 -62.39
C PHE A 112 4.06 -12.36 -61.64
N ASP A 113 5.02 -12.90 -62.38
CA ASP A 113 5.73 -14.12 -61.98
C ASP A 113 7.21 -13.94 -61.58
N ALA A 114 7.79 -15.00 -61.03
CA ALA A 114 9.16 -15.06 -60.52
C ALA A 114 10.25 -15.10 -61.60
N ARG A 115 11.50 -14.79 -61.20
CA ARG A 115 12.72 -15.31 -61.85
C ARG A 115 13.83 -15.60 -60.83
N LYS A 116 14.61 -16.64 -61.13
CA LYS A 116 15.81 -17.04 -60.38
C LYS A 116 17.06 -16.42 -60.99
N THR A 117 18.04 -16.09 -60.16
CA THR A 117 19.47 -16.16 -60.51
C THR A 117 20.27 -16.62 -59.29
N THR A 118 21.36 -17.34 -59.53
CA THR A 118 22.28 -17.88 -58.51
C THR A 118 23.69 -17.40 -58.80
N GLU A 119 24.43 -16.90 -57.81
CA GLU A 119 25.89 -16.98 -57.86
C GLU A 119 26.58 -16.98 -56.48
N LYS A 120 27.92 -16.94 -56.47
CA LYS A 120 28.76 -17.60 -55.46
C LYS A 120 29.49 -16.65 -54.50
N ARG A 121 29.84 -17.21 -53.32
CA ARG A 121 31.01 -16.95 -52.47
C ARG A 121 31.58 -15.51 -52.41
N GLY A 122 31.53 -14.94 -51.21
CA GLY A 122 32.53 -13.98 -50.72
C GLY A 122 32.69 -14.14 -49.21
N GLU A 123 33.89 -14.42 -48.74
CA GLU A 123 34.22 -14.43 -47.30
C GLU A 123 34.67 -13.03 -46.87
N GLN A 124 34.12 -12.49 -45.78
CA GLN A 124 34.90 -11.68 -44.84
C GLN A 124 34.15 -11.48 -43.52
N GLU A 125 34.90 -11.39 -42.43
CA GLU A 125 34.39 -11.14 -41.09
C GLU A 125 33.89 -9.70 -40.93
N ASN A 126 32.89 -9.51 -40.08
CA ASN A 126 32.87 -8.33 -39.21
C ASN A 126 32.04 -8.58 -37.95
N ALA A 127 32.67 -8.48 -36.78
CA ALA A 127 32.08 -8.86 -35.51
C ALA A 127 31.12 -7.79 -34.96
N ARG A 128 29.82 -8.05 -34.98
CA ARG A 128 28.83 -7.24 -34.25
C ARG A 128 28.74 -7.68 -32.78
N ARG A 129 29.44 -6.94 -31.91
CA ARG A 129 29.28 -7.04 -30.44
C ARG A 129 27.89 -6.55 -30.03
N THR A 130 27.01 -7.45 -29.59
CA THR A 130 25.83 -7.09 -28.80
C THR A 130 26.23 -6.94 -27.33
N MET A 131 26.37 -5.69 -26.85
CA MET A 131 26.58 -5.40 -25.43
C MET A 131 25.25 -5.43 -24.67
N ASP A 132 24.85 -6.61 -24.19
CA ASP A 132 23.74 -6.75 -23.23
C ASP A 132 24.24 -6.34 -21.83
N GLY A 133 24.31 -5.02 -21.60
CA GLY A 133 24.86 -4.39 -20.40
C GLY A 133 23.99 -4.54 -19.15
N ARG A 134 23.80 -5.78 -18.65
CA ARG A 134 23.14 -6.03 -17.37
C ARG A 134 24.16 -6.11 -16.24
N GLY A 135 24.08 -5.18 -15.29
CA GLY A 135 24.90 -5.13 -14.06
C GLY A 135 24.58 -6.23 -13.05
N SER A 136 24.45 -7.49 -13.48
CA SER A 136 24.37 -8.63 -12.59
C SER A 136 25.67 -8.76 -11.80
N ARG A 137 25.59 -8.83 -10.46
CA ARG A 137 26.74 -9.23 -9.65
C ARG A 137 27.00 -10.71 -9.93
N PHE A 138 28.00 -11.01 -10.76
CA PHE A 138 28.40 -12.39 -11.07
C PHE A 138 29.11 -13.03 -9.88
N TYR A 139 28.33 -13.39 -8.85
CA TYR A 139 28.73 -14.43 -7.92
C TYR A 139 28.76 -15.77 -8.66
N PRO A 140 29.71 -16.68 -8.34
CA PRO A 140 29.78 -17.98 -8.99
C PRO A 140 28.50 -18.77 -8.68
N ARG A 141 27.72 -19.09 -9.72
CA ARG A 141 26.55 -19.96 -9.60
C ARG A 141 26.97 -21.26 -8.92
N ALA A 142 26.12 -21.76 -8.01
CA ALA A 142 26.27 -23.12 -7.53
C ALA A 142 26.21 -24.08 -8.72
N ARG A 143 27.22 -24.94 -8.86
CA ARG A 143 27.19 -26.00 -9.88
C ARG A 143 26.14 -27.02 -9.45
N ASN A 144 25.07 -27.12 -10.21
CA ASN A 144 24.15 -28.24 -10.09
C ASN A 144 24.89 -29.48 -10.59
N PHE A 145 24.68 -30.62 -9.95
CA PHE A 145 25.21 -31.87 -10.50
C PHE A 145 24.56 -32.24 -11.85
N ASP A 146 23.41 -31.61 -12.17
CA ASP A 146 22.77 -31.66 -13.49
C ASP A 146 23.59 -30.92 -14.59
N ASP A 147 24.48 -29.97 -14.23
CA ASP A 147 25.24 -29.16 -15.19
C ASP A 147 26.46 -29.93 -15.79
N ASP A 148 27.00 -30.91 -15.06
CA ASP A 148 28.22 -31.66 -15.42
C ASP A 148 27.94 -32.89 -16.35
N TRP A 149 26.73 -32.99 -16.94
CA TRP A 149 26.17 -34.17 -17.63
C TRP A 149 26.88 -34.65 -18.92
N TRP A 150 28.05 -34.10 -19.23
CA TRP A 150 28.82 -34.36 -20.46
C TRP A 150 30.30 -34.73 -20.22
N TYR A 151 30.78 -34.78 -18.97
CA TYR A 151 32.18 -35.10 -18.63
C TYR A 151 32.36 -36.12 -17.48
N SER A 152 31.78 -37.32 -17.60
CA SER A 152 32.22 -38.47 -16.78
C SER A 152 31.96 -39.83 -17.42
N SER A 153 32.91 -40.30 -18.25
CA SER A 153 32.81 -41.60 -18.95
C SER A 153 34.16 -42.31 -19.11
N SER A 154 35.07 -42.16 -18.14
CA SER A 154 36.44 -42.75 -18.21
C SER A 154 37.12 -43.06 -16.87
N LEU A 155 36.37 -43.41 -15.81
CA LEU A 155 36.96 -43.99 -14.57
C LEU A 155 36.31 -45.34 -14.23
N GLY A 156 37.17 -46.32 -13.89
CA GLY A 156 36.83 -47.74 -13.96
C GLY A 156 35.99 -48.31 -12.81
N ASN A 157 35.42 -49.50 -13.06
CA ASN A 157 34.61 -50.27 -12.12
C ASN A 157 35.29 -50.49 -10.75
N ARG A 158 34.82 -49.78 -9.72
CA ARG A 158 34.98 -50.21 -8.33
C ARG A 158 33.79 -51.11 -7.98
N TYR A 159 34.07 -52.33 -7.55
CA TYR A 159 33.03 -53.26 -7.11
C TYR A 159 32.31 -52.71 -5.86
N PRO A 160 30.97 -52.76 -5.79
CA PRO A 160 30.25 -52.34 -4.60
C PRO A 160 30.56 -53.28 -3.43
N ASN A 161 30.84 -52.71 -2.25
CA ASN A 161 31.17 -53.47 -1.05
C ASN A 161 29.96 -54.30 -0.58
N ARG A 162 30.06 -55.64 -0.66
CA ARG A 162 28.91 -56.56 -0.50
C ARG A 162 28.28 -56.60 0.90
N ASN A 163 28.93 -56.02 1.92
CA ASN A 163 28.56 -56.22 3.32
C ASN A 163 27.35 -55.38 3.79
N TYR A 164 26.81 -54.50 2.95
CA TYR A 164 25.70 -53.62 3.32
C TYR A 164 24.62 -53.53 2.24
N GLY A 165 23.35 -53.51 2.69
CA GLY A 165 22.20 -53.30 1.81
C GLY A 165 22.13 -51.87 1.23
N PRO A 166 21.22 -51.62 0.28
CA PRO A 166 21.02 -50.29 -0.30
C PRO A 166 20.67 -49.28 0.80
N LEU A 167 21.27 -48.08 0.72
CA LEU A 167 20.98 -46.97 1.63
C LEU A 167 19.49 -46.60 1.53
N ARG A 168 18.83 -46.37 2.65
CA ARG A 168 17.46 -45.87 2.73
C ARG A 168 17.39 -44.88 3.87
N ILE A 169 16.66 -43.80 3.67
CA ILE A 169 16.28 -42.90 4.75
C ILE A 169 15.10 -43.54 5.48
N THR A 170 15.14 -43.53 6.81
CA THR A 170 14.08 -44.04 7.69
C THR A 170 13.35 -42.93 8.42
N ASP A 171 14.01 -41.79 8.66
CA ASP A 171 13.41 -40.58 9.24
C ASP A 171 14.19 -39.32 8.81
N VAL A 172 13.51 -38.17 8.82
CA VAL A 172 14.08 -36.84 8.58
C VAL A 172 13.46 -35.85 9.56
N ASP A 173 14.26 -35.44 10.54
CA ASP A 173 13.96 -34.31 11.41
C ASP A 173 14.44 -33.01 10.73
N ILE A 174 13.49 -32.10 10.50
CA ILE A 174 13.73 -30.78 9.91
C ILE A 174 14.31 -29.77 10.90
N LEU A 175 14.60 -30.17 12.15
CA LEU A 175 15.23 -29.37 13.20
C LEU A 175 14.52 -28.01 13.39
N SER A 176 13.19 -27.98 13.26
CA SER A 176 12.40 -26.75 13.03
C SER A 176 12.71 -25.63 14.02
N ALA A 177 12.84 -25.94 15.32
CA ALA A 177 13.19 -24.94 16.34
C ALA A 177 14.62 -24.37 16.22
N LYS A 178 15.60 -25.19 15.80
CA LYS A 178 16.98 -24.73 15.53
C LYS A 178 16.98 -23.80 14.33
N ASN A 179 16.36 -24.24 13.24
CA ASN A 179 16.28 -23.50 11.99
C ASN A 179 15.50 -22.18 12.15
N ALA A 180 14.44 -22.16 12.95
CA ALA A 180 13.64 -20.97 13.22
C ALA A 180 14.45 -19.86 13.91
N VAL A 181 15.23 -20.20 14.95
CA VAL A 181 16.14 -19.25 15.61
C VAL A 181 17.24 -18.80 14.64
N GLN A 182 17.81 -19.71 13.86
CA GLN A 182 18.87 -19.44 12.89
C GLN A 182 18.40 -18.58 11.69
N ASN A 183 17.10 -18.56 11.39
CA ASN A 183 16.52 -17.79 10.28
C ASN A 183 15.71 -16.56 10.75
N HIS A 184 15.69 -16.25 12.05
CA HIS A 184 14.82 -15.20 12.63
C HIS A 184 13.34 -15.36 12.23
N THR A 185 12.82 -16.58 12.40
CA THR A 185 11.42 -17.00 12.12
C THR A 185 10.75 -17.72 13.30
N GLU A 186 11.38 -17.70 14.48
CA GLU A 186 10.84 -18.20 15.75
C GLU A 186 9.59 -17.45 16.25
N MET A 187 9.37 -16.23 15.74
CA MET A 187 8.16 -15.45 16.01
C MET A 187 6.90 -16.07 15.37
N PHE A 188 7.02 -16.80 14.25
CA PHE A 188 5.89 -17.44 13.58
C PHE A 188 5.31 -18.57 14.44
N GLN A 189 4.01 -18.55 14.72
CA GLN A 189 3.40 -19.51 15.66
C GLN A 189 3.56 -20.97 15.19
N MET A 190 3.56 -21.23 13.88
CA MET A 190 3.76 -22.54 13.27
C MET A 190 5.11 -23.20 13.60
N THR A 191 6.22 -22.46 13.72
CA THR A 191 7.53 -23.05 14.08
C THR A 191 7.58 -23.50 15.53
N GLN A 192 6.85 -22.83 16.42
CA GLN A 192 6.73 -23.19 17.83
C GLN A 192 5.90 -24.46 18.07
N ARG A 193 4.98 -24.79 17.14
CA ARG A 193 3.98 -25.88 17.28
C ARG A 193 4.50 -27.28 16.91
N ARG A 194 5.80 -27.46 16.67
CA ARG A 194 6.42 -28.72 16.19
C ARG A 194 5.77 -29.32 14.93
N GLN A 195 5.17 -28.48 14.08
CA GLN A 195 4.64 -28.93 12.80
C GLN A 195 5.79 -29.23 11.82
N ARG A 196 5.52 -30.03 10.78
CA ARG A 196 6.46 -30.19 9.64
C ARG A 196 6.45 -28.93 8.79
N CYS A 197 7.09 -27.88 9.30
CA CYS A 197 7.23 -26.60 8.62
C CYS A 197 8.65 -26.04 8.78
N LEU A 198 9.23 -25.64 7.63
CA LEU A 198 10.41 -24.79 7.53
C LEU A 198 9.95 -23.40 7.08
N ILE A 199 10.25 -22.37 7.89
CA ILE A 199 10.12 -20.98 7.48
C ILE A 199 11.54 -20.41 7.50
N LEU A 200 12.07 -20.10 6.32
CA LEU A 200 13.47 -19.76 6.10
C LEU A 200 13.61 -18.35 5.56
N ARG A 201 14.80 -17.76 5.71
CA ARG A 201 15.18 -16.52 5.06
C ARG A 201 16.32 -16.80 4.09
N ARG A 202 16.22 -16.22 2.90
CA ARG A 202 17.28 -16.31 1.89
C ARG A 202 18.59 -15.71 2.41
N GLY A 203 19.71 -16.23 1.94
CA GLY A 203 21.03 -15.92 2.46
C GLY A 203 21.40 -16.60 3.79
N GLU A 204 20.48 -17.25 4.51
CA GLU A 204 20.82 -18.07 5.68
C GLU A 204 21.01 -19.56 5.34
N SER A 205 21.52 -20.31 6.31
CA SER A 205 21.51 -21.77 6.28
C SER A 205 20.44 -22.39 7.17
N PHE A 206 20.12 -23.65 6.88
CA PHE A 206 19.25 -24.50 7.68
C PHE A 206 19.82 -25.92 7.73
N ASN A 207 19.49 -26.66 8.79
CA ASN A 207 19.96 -28.02 9.00
C ASN A 207 18.84 -29.05 8.87
N LEU A 208 19.21 -30.25 8.44
CA LEU A 208 18.37 -31.44 8.52
C LEU A 208 19.14 -32.53 9.28
N LYS A 209 18.45 -33.31 10.11
CA LYS A 209 18.98 -34.56 10.67
C LYS A 209 18.32 -35.73 9.95
N ILE A 210 19.15 -36.53 9.28
CA ILE A 210 18.74 -37.65 8.43
C ILE A 210 19.13 -38.95 9.14
N VAL A 211 18.18 -39.86 9.29
CA VAL A 211 18.40 -41.19 9.88
C VAL A 211 18.32 -42.23 8.76
N PHE A 212 19.32 -43.11 8.68
CA PHE A 212 19.44 -44.15 7.68
C PHE A 212 19.16 -45.56 8.25
N ASN A 213 18.81 -46.48 7.35
CA ASN A 213 18.64 -47.91 7.66
C ASN A 213 19.92 -48.65 8.09
N ARG A 214 21.09 -48.01 7.96
CA ARG A 214 22.41 -48.55 8.32
C ARG A 214 23.41 -47.41 8.52
N ILE A 215 24.63 -47.75 8.92
CA ILE A 215 25.75 -46.81 9.00
C ILE A 215 26.00 -46.19 7.61
N PHE A 216 26.16 -44.87 7.57
CA PHE A 216 26.51 -44.12 6.36
C PHE A 216 28.01 -44.26 6.04
N ASP A 217 28.36 -44.84 4.90
CA ASP A 217 29.74 -45.01 4.45
C ASP A 217 30.15 -43.88 3.52
N SER A 218 30.74 -42.82 4.08
CA SER A 218 31.22 -41.63 3.34
C SER A 218 32.32 -41.90 2.29
N LYS A 219 32.70 -43.15 2.03
CA LYS A 219 33.58 -43.55 0.90
C LYS A 219 32.82 -44.18 -0.28
N ASN A 220 31.60 -44.68 -0.06
CA ASN A 220 30.84 -45.47 -1.03
C ASN A 220 29.39 -44.99 -1.24
N ASP A 221 28.83 -44.25 -0.28
CA ASP A 221 27.52 -43.63 -0.36
C ASP A 221 27.64 -42.15 -0.77
N GLU A 222 27.04 -41.78 -1.89
CA GLU A 222 26.82 -40.38 -2.29
C GLU A 222 25.33 -40.05 -2.15
N PHE A 223 25.00 -38.90 -1.56
CA PHE A 223 23.61 -38.41 -1.50
C PHE A 223 23.55 -36.89 -1.64
N GLY A 224 22.36 -36.39 -1.99
CA GLY A 224 22.12 -34.98 -2.28
C GLY A 224 20.73 -34.51 -1.87
N ILE A 225 20.48 -33.23 -2.11
CA ILE A 225 19.17 -32.59 -1.99
C ILE A 225 18.82 -31.92 -3.32
N VAL A 226 17.56 -32.06 -3.74
CA VAL A 226 16.98 -31.33 -4.87
C VAL A 226 15.88 -30.43 -4.30
N LEU A 227 16.05 -29.11 -4.37
CA LEU A 227 15.05 -28.14 -3.95
C LEU A 227 14.31 -27.58 -5.18
N MET A 228 13.01 -27.37 -5.06
CA MET A 228 12.15 -26.95 -6.17
C MET A 228 11.12 -25.89 -5.74
N THR A 229 10.86 -24.91 -6.61
CA THR A 229 9.77 -23.93 -6.48
C THR A 229 9.15 -23.64 -7.85
N GLY A 230 7.87 -23.23 -7.85
CA GLY A 230 7.13 -22.93 -9.07
C GLY A 230 6.61 -24.15 -9.82
N ARG A 231 5.92 -23.89 -10.95
CA ARG A 231 5.26 -24.96 -11.74
C ARG A 231 6.20 -25.77 -12.61
N PHE A 232 7.27 -25.13 -13.07
CA PHE A 232 8.27 -25.74 -13.94
C PHE A 232 9.68 -25.44 -13.41
N PRO A 233 10.11 -26.10 -12.32
CA PRO A 233 11.43 -25.93 -11.72
C PRO A 233 12.56 -26.14 -12.74
N ARG A 234 13.53 -25.22 -12.80
CA ARG A 234 14.63 -25.22 -13.77
C ARG A 234 15.96 -24.73 -13.18
N PRO A 235 17.09 -25.42 -13.43
CA PRO A 235 18.42 -25.00 -12.97
C PRO A 235 18.83 -23.61 -13.48
N GLU A 236 18.56 -23.31 -14.76
CA GLU A 236 19.02 -22.06 -15.41
C GLU A 236 18.31 -20.81 -14.88
N ARG A 237 17.21 -21.03 -14.14
CA ARG A 237 16.34 -20.01 -13.52
C ARG A 237 16.44 -20.00 -11.99
N GLN A 238 17.29 -20.84 -11.40
CA GLN A 238 17.39 -21.05 -9.94
C GLN A 238 16.09 -21.48 -9.26
N THR A 239 15.12 -22.04 -10.01
CA THR A 239 13.87 -22.58 -9.47
C THR A 239 13.92 -24.10 -9.23
N LYS A 240 14.93 -24.79 -9.77
CA LYS A 240 15.43 -26.09 -9.30
C LYS A 240 16.88 -25.92 -8.85
N ILE A 241 17.24 -26.46 -7.69
CA ILE A 241 18.61 -26.41 -7.13
C ILE A 241 19.03 -27.83 -6.74
N SER A 242 20.12 -28.33 -7.32
CA SER A 242 20.54 -29.74 -7.23
C SER A 242 21.93 -29.88 -6.59
N LEU A 243 21.98 -30.16 -5.28
CA LEU A 243 23.21 -30.12 -4.48
C LEU A 243 23.62 -31.51 -3.97
N ALA A 244 24.89 -31.86 -4.12
CA ALA A 244 25.48 -33.05 -3.50
C ALA A 244 26.07 -32.71 -2.13
N PHE A 245 25.74 -33.49 -1.09
CA PHE A 245 26.27 -33.26 0.26
C PHE A 245 27.74 -33.69 0.34
N LYS A 246 28.63 -32.76 0.72
CA LYS A 246 30.08 -33.01 0.81
C LYS A 246 30.62 -32.68 2.20
N ARG A 247 31.74 -33.30 2.61
CA ARG A 247 32.45 -32.98 3.86
C ARG A 247 33.42 -31.79 3.74
N ILE A 248 33.39 -31.08 2.61
CA ILE A 248 34.25 -29.93 2.32
C ILE A 248 33.39 -28.68 2.41
N PHE A 249 33.83 -27.71 3.22
CA PHE A 249 33.22 -26.38 3.28
C PHE A 249 33.53 -25.61 2.00
N PHE A 250 32.50 -25.13 1.31
CA PHE A 250 32.68 -24.23 0.17
C PHE A 250 32.94 -22.80 0.66
N THR A 251 33.91 -22.12 0.05
CA THR A 251 34.35 -20.77 0.46
C THR A 251 33.43 -19.63 0.00
N SER A 252 32.41 -19.92 -0.83
CA SER A 252 31.43 -18.93 -1.29
C SER A 252 30.32 -18.74 -0.26
N LEU A 253 30.47 -17.71 0.59
CA LEU A 253 29.45 -17.29 1.57
C LEU A 253 28.20 -16.64 0.94
N LYS A 254 27.95 -16.79 -0.37
CA LYS A 254 26.84 -16.11 -1.08
C LYS A 254 25.96 -17.03 -1.92
N SER A 255 26.49 -18.16 -2.39
CA SER A 255 25.78 -19.11 -3.24
C SER A 255 25.21 -20.31 -2.47
N TRP A 256 24.23 -21.00 -3.05
CA TRP A 256 23.74 -22.29 -2.55
C TRP A 256 24.89 -23.29 -2.28
N SER A 257 24.84 -24.00 -1.15
CA SER A 257 25.78 -25.10 -0.84
C SER A 257 25.17 -26.13 0.11
N ALA A 258 25.74 -27.34 0.14
CA ALA A 258 25.25 -28.46 0.94
C ALA A 258 26.42 -29.25 1.57
N THR A 259 26.46 -29.31 2.90
CA THR A 259 27.60 -29.83 3.67
C THR A 259 27.16 -30.86 4.71
N ILE A 260 27.95 -31.93 4.87
CA ILE A 260 27.76 -32.90 5.97
C ILE A 260 28.48 -32.36 7.21
N VAL A 261 27.70 -31.85 8.18
CA VAL A 261 28.20 -31.28 9.43
C VAL A 261 28.71 -32.41 10.34
N SER A 262 27.93 -33.48 10.48
CA SER A 262 28.37 -34.68 11.18
C SER A 262 27.75 -35.95 10.62
N SER A 263 28.42 -37.08 10.83
CA SER A 263 27.88 -38.42 10.57
C SER A 263 28.30 -39.33 11.72
N ARG A 264 27.33 -39.96 12.41
CA ARG A 264 27.54 -40.77 13.62
C ARG A 264 26.63 -42.01 13.55
N GLY A 265 27.23 -43.18 13.34
CA GLY A 265 26.47 -44.41 13.15
C GLY A 265 25.51 -44.30 11.96
N ASN A 266 24.22 -44.49 12.21
CA ASN A 266 23.15 -44.40 11.21
C ASN A 266 22.64 -42.95 10.97
N GLU A 267 23.16 -41.95 11.66
CA GLU A 267 22.68 -40.57 11.58
C GLU A 267 23.66 -39.66 10.83
N ALA A 268 23.13 -38.72 10.05
CA ALA A 268 23.89 -37.57 9.54
C ALA A 268 23.15 -36.26 9.83
N GLU A 269 23.86 -35.27 10.35
CA GLU A 269 23.41 -33.87 10.36
C GLU A 269 24.03 -33.16 9.16
N VAL A 270 23.19 -32.54 8.35
CA VAL A 270 23.59 -31.77 7.17
C VAL A 270 23.23 -30.30 7.32
N GLU A 271 23.96 -29.44 6.64
CA GLU A 271 23.65 -28.02 6.46
C GLU A 271 23.40 -27.73 4.99
N ILE A 272 22.36 -26.95 4.71
CA ILE A 272 22.08 -26.39 3.40
C ILE A 272 22.12 -24.88 3.57
N ARG A 273 23.03 -24.20 2.85
CA ARG A 273 23.06 -22.74 2.77
C ARG A 273 22.25 -22.28 1.56
N THR A 274 21.39 -21.29 1.75
CA THR A 274 20.62 -20.65 0.67
C THR A 274 21.41 -19.51 0.01
N ASP A 275 21.09 -19.21 -1.24
CA ASP A 275 21.61 -18.04 -1.94
C ASP A 275 20.92 -16.75 -1.43
N VAL A 276 21.62 -15.62 -1.45
CA VAL A 276 21.05 -14.31 -1.03
C VAL A 276 19.96 -13.83 -1.97
N ASP A 277 20.01 -14.22 -3.25
CA ASP A 277 19.01 -13.89 -4.26
C ASP A 277 18.00 -15.05 -4.48
N ALA A 278 17.86 -15.98 -3.53
CA ALA A 278 16.91 -17.09 -3.65
C ALA A 278 15.46 -16.61 -3.82
N VAL A 279 14.71 -17.36 -4.62
CA VAL A 279 13.31 -17.09 -5.01
C VAL A 279 12.38 -17.21 -3.78
N VAL A 280 11.61 -16.16 -3.50
CA VAL A 280 10.64 -16.13 -2.39
C VAL A 280 9.36 -16.90 -2.74
N GLY A 281 8.70 -17.49 -1.73
CA GLY A 281 7.45 -18.24 -1.88
C GLY A 281 7.54 -19.67 -1.33
N THR A 282 6.68 -20.56 -1.83
CA THR A 282 6.65 -21.98 -1.45
C THR A 282 7.75 -22.77 -2.16
N TRP A 283 8.40 -23.66 -1.43
CA TRP A 283 9.37 -24.64 -1.93
C TRP A 283 8.99 -26.06 -1.49
N GLY A 284 9.57 -27.06 -2.15
CA GLY A 284 9.65 -28.44 -1.69
C GLY A 284 11.07 -28.99 -1.86
N PHE A 285 11.37 -30.14 -1.26
CA PHE A 285 12.66 -30.80 -1.48
C PHE A 285 12.58 -32.34 -1.47
N GLU A 286 13.47 -32.95 -2.25
CA GLU A 286 13.77 -34.37 -2.26
C GLU A 286 15.18 -34.60 -1.71
N LEU A 287 15.39 -35.70 -1.00
CA LEU A 287 16.72 -36.24 -0.71
C LEU A 287 16.98 -37.42 -1.64
N VAL A 288 18.11 -37.40 -2.34
CA VAL A 288 18.41 -38.30 -3.47
C VAL A 288 19.66 -39.14 -3.22
N GLU A 289 19.66 -40.40 -3.65
CA GLU A 289 20.90 -41.18 -3.80
C GLU A 289 21.59 -40.72 -5.07
N LEU A 290 22.87 -40.37 -4.96
CA LEU A 290 23.71 -40.00 -6.10
C LEU A 290 24.62 -41.17 -6.48
N LYS A 291 25.05 -41.20 -7.74
CA LYS A 291 26.10 -42.09 -8.20
C LYS A 291 26.85 -41.45 -9.37
N PHE A 292 28.15 -41.25 -9.22
CA PHE A 292 28.99 -40.58 -10.23
C PHE A 292 28.45 -39.18 -10.58
N GLY A 293 27.92 -38.47 -9.59
CA GLY A 293 27.28 -37.15 -9.77
C GLY A 293 25.86 -37.15 -10.36
N SER A 294 25.32 -38.29 -10.82
CA SER A 294 23.92 -38.34 -11.30
C SER A 294 22.95 -38.84 -10.23
N VAL A 295 21.69 -38.38 -10.26
CA VAL A 295 20.61 -38.95 -9.44
C VAL A 295 20.37 -40.40 -9.83
N ARG A 296 20.52 -41.30 -8.85
CA ARG A 296 20.21 -42.73 -9.01
C ARG A 296 18.75 -43.03 -8.67
N ARG A 297 18.21 -42.38 -7.63
CA ARG A 297 16.80 -42.45 -7.19
C ARG A 297 16.53 -41.44 -6.06
N VAL A 298 15.27 -41.12 -5.84
CA VAL A 298 14.79 -40.49 -4.60
C VAL A 298 14.94 -41.46 -3.42
N LEU A 299 15.33 -40.94 -2.26
CA LEU A 299 15.39 -41.65 -0.97
C LEU A 299 14.31 -41.17 0.01
N TYR A 300 13.92 -39.90 -0.10
CA TYR A 300 12.88 -39.26 0.73
C TYR A 300 12.32 -38.03 -0.02
N GLU A 301 11.03 -37.78 0.10
CA GLU A 301 10.32 -36.60 -0.41
C GLU A 301 9.69 -35.86 0.77
N TYR A 302 9.81 -34.53 0.83
CA TYR A 302 9.30 -33.73 1.94
C TYR A 302 7.85 -33.30 1.72
N ASP A 303 6.96 -33.79 2.58
CA ASP A 303 5.50 -33.60 2.58
C ASP A 303 5.03 -32.38 3.40
N GLY A 304 5.95 -31.70 4.10
CA GLY A 304 5.64 -30.57 4.96
C GLY A 304 5.67 -29.20 4.25
N GLY A 305 5.34 -28.14 5.00
CA GLY A 305 5.49 -26.77 4.51
C GLY A 305 6.96 -26.37 4.43
N MET A 306 7.37 -25.72 3.34
CA MET A 306 8.65 -24.99 3.25
C MET A 306 8.42 -23.64 2.56
N TYR A 307 8.78 -22.57 3.26
CA TYR A 307 8.58 -21.19 2.84
C TYR A 307 9.90 -20.43 2.86
N MET A 308 10.25 -19.80 1.75
CA MET A 308 11.42 -18.94 1.61
C MET A 308 10.97 -17.47 1.65
N LEU A 309 11.55 -16.69 2.56
CA LEU A 309 11.25 -15.26 2.77
C LEU A 309 12.45 -14.37 2.42
N PHE A 310 12.19 -13.08 2.20
CA PHE A 310 13.23 -12.04 2.17
C PHE A 310 13.91 -11.89 3.54
N ASN A 311 15.15 -11.42 3.55
CA ASN A 311 15.98 -11.35 4.75
C ASN A 311 16.36 -9.90 5.12
N PRO A 312 15.60 -9.24 6.02
CA PRO A 312 15.91 -7.87 6.44
C PRO A 312 17.10 -7.79 7.41
N TYR A 313 17.63 -8.94 7.88
CA TYR A 313 18.77 -9.03 8.80
C TYR A 313 20.13 -9.21 8.09
N HIS A 314 20.14 -9.70 6.85
CA HIS A 314 21.38 -10.05 6.12
C HIS A 314 21.83 -8.92 5.18
N SER A 315 23.03 -8.37 5.40
CA SER A 315 23.49 -7.10 4.81
C SER A 315 23.52 -7.03 3.27
N ASP A 316 23.78 -8.16 2.61
CA ASP A 316 23.73 -8.26 1.14
C ASP A 316 22.31 -8.21 0.56
N ASP A 317 21.26 -8.60 1.30
CA ASP A 317 19.89 -8.65 0.77
C ASP A 317 19.44 -7.23 0.37
N VAL A 318 18.69 -7.15 -0.73
CA VAL A 318 18.04 -5.94 -1.23
C VAL A 318 17.11 -5.31 -0.17
N VAL A 319 16.52 -6.09 0.75
CA VAL A 319 15.61 -5.57 1.80
C VAL A 319 16.29 -5.23 3.15
N TYR A 320 17.62 -5.35 3.25
CA TYR A 320 18.35 -5.18 4.51
C TYR A 320 18.09 -3.84 5.21
N MET A 321 17.74 -3.87 6.50
CA MET A 321 17.50 -2.69 7.33
C MET A 321 18.50 -2.63 8.50
N GLU A 322 19.61 -1.93 8.27
CA GLU A 322 20.73 -1.78 9.23
C GLU A 322 20.33 -1.15 10.57
N ASN A 323 19.41 -0.18 10.55
CA ASN A 323 18.97 0.49 11.77
C ASN A 323 18.04 -0.44 12.58
N LYS A 324 18.57 -1.01 13.66
CA LYS A 324 17.88 -1.98 14.54
C LYS A 324 16.60 -1.44 15.18
N ALA A 325 16.49 -0.14 15.45
CA ALA A 325 15.26 0.46 15.99
C ALA A 325 14.18 0.51 14.90
N ASN A 326 14.54 0.93 13.69
CA ASN A 326 13.66 0.87 12.52
C ASN A 326 13.24 -0.57 12.19
N LEU A 327 14.16 -1.54 12.24
CA LEU A 327 13.85 -2.96 12.02
C LEU A 327 12.82 -3.46 13.06
N LYS A 328 13.04 -3.17 14.34
CA LYS A 328 12.09 -3.50 15.40
C LYS A 328 10.71 -2.87 15.19
N GLY A 329 10.65 -1.59 14.82
CA GLY A 329 9.38 -0.85 14.62
C GLY A 329 8.63 -1.19 13.33
N TYR A 330 9.37 -1.36 12.23
CA TYR A 330 8.83 -1.50 10.86
C TYR A 330 8.84 -2.93 10.33
N PHE A 331 9.36 -3.89 11.09
CA PHE A 331 9.33 -5.32 10.74
C PHE A 331 8.86 -6.22 11.89
N GLU A 332 9.48 -6.14 13.07
CA GLU A 332 9.19 -7.06 14.20
C GLU A 332 7.87 -6.75 14.92
N LYS A 333 7.47 -5.47 15.01
CA LYS A 333 6.25 -5.05 15.71
C LYS A 333 4.99 -5.57 15.00
N GLU A 334 4.14 -6.33 15.67
CA GLU A 334 2.86 -6.82 15.08
C GLU A 334 1.72 -5.78 15.13
N TYR A 335 1.96 -4.59 15.68
CA TYR A 335 0.97 -3.54 15.85
C TYR A 335 1.52 -2.15 15.49
N GLY A 336 0.63 -1.27 15.04
CA GLY A 336 0.93 0.13 14.72
C GLY A 336 -0.33 0.98 14.75
N ASN A 337 -0.23 2.23 14.29
CA ASN A 337 -1.35 3.16 14.23
C ASN A 337 -1.67 3.55 12.79
N MET A 338 -2.96 3.61 12.48
CA MET A 338 -3.51 4.31 11.32
C MET A 338 -3.90 5.72 11.74
N PHE A 339 -3.60 6.70 10.90
CA PHE A 339 -4.04 8.07 11.10
C PHE A 339 -5.18 8.37 10.12
N GLN A 340 -6.14 9.20 10.55
CA GLN A 340 -7.27 9.64 9.73
C GLN A 340 -7.56 11.11 10.05
N ALA A 341 -7.62 11.99 9.04
CA ALA A 341 -7.67 13.43 9.24
C ALA A 341 -8.85 14.11 8.54
N ALA A 342 -9.36 15.19 9.12
CA ALA A 342 -10.20 16.15 8.39
C ALA A 342 -9.34 17.26 7.73
N LYS A 343 -8.24 17.61 8.39
CA LYS A 343 -7.20 18.59 8.05
C LYS A 343 -5.99 18.36 8.97
N GLU A 344 -4.85 19.00 8.72
CA GLU A 344 -3.62 18.86 9.53
C GLU A 344 -3.87 18.95 11.06
N SER A 345 -4.62 19.97 11.48
CA SER A 345 -4.95 20.23 12.90
C SER A 345 -5.96 19.26 13.53
N GLN A 346 -6.47 18.27 12.77
CA GLN A 346 -7.50 17.32 13.20
C GLN A 346 -7.16 15.89 12.75
N ILE A 347 -5.98 15.40 13.12
CA ILE A 347 -5.54 14.02 12.92
C ILE A 347 -6.00 13.14 14.09
N SER A 348 -6.83 12.14 13.78
CA SER A 348 -7.27 11.09 14.70
C SER A 348 -6.43 9.80 14.53
N THR A 349 -6.30 9.02 15.60
CA THR A 349 -5.44 7.82 15.65
C THR A 349 -6.28 6.55 15.92
N THR A 350 -6.10 5.51 15.10
CA THR A 350 -6.75 4.19 15.28
C THR A 350 -5.69 3.07 15.32
N PRO A 351 -5.58 2.30 16.41
CA PRO A 351 -4.68 1.15 16.48
C PRO A 351 -5.02 0.05 15.46
N TRP A 352 -3.98 -0.57 14.90
CA TRP A 352 -4.08 -1.64 13.91
C TRP A 352 -3.17 -2.83 14.27
N ASN A 353 -3.77 -4.02 14.31
CA ASN A 353 -3.05 -5.29 14.46
C ASN A 353 -2.67 -5.85 13.09
N TYR A 354 -1.41 -5.76 12.70
CA TYR A 354 -0.89 -6.40 11.50
C TYR A 354 -0.92 -7.93 11.66
N GLY A 355 -0.28 -8.44 12.73
CA GLY A 355 -0.29 -9.87 13.07
C GLY A 355 0.45 -10.76 12.07
N GLN A 356 1.54 -10.27 11.47
CA GLN A 356 2.29 -10.94 10.40
C GLN A 356 2.84 -12.33 10.76
N PHE A 357 2.96 -12.67 12.04
CA PHE A 357 3.53 -13.95 12.49
C PHE A 357 2.48 -15.03 12.82
N GLN A 358 1.19 -14.77 12.52
CA GLN A 358 0.12 -15.75 12.70
C GLN A 358 -0.01 -16.70 11.50
N ASP A 359 -0.29 -17.98 11.76
CA ASP A 359 -0.36 -19.03 10.74
C ASP A 359 -1.31 -18.69 9.58
N ASP A 360 -2.51 -18.17 9.91
CA ASP A 360 -3.49 -17.74 8.90
C ASP A 360 -2.96 -16.61 7.98
N VAL A 361 -2.08 -15.75 8.52
CA VAL A 361 -1.53 -14.60 7.80
C VAL A 361 -0.40 -15.03 6.86
N LEU A 362 0.50 -15.91 7.32
CA LEU A 362 1.52 -16.51 6.46
C LEU A 362 0.88 -17.34 5.34
N LEU A 363 -0.05 -18.24 5.69
CA LEU A 363 -0.73 -19.10 4.71
C LEU A 363 -1.60 -18.30 3.74
N GLY A 364 -2.31 -17.27 4.21
CA GLY A 364 -3.10 -16.37 3.36
C GLY A 364 -2.24 -15.53 2.41
N THR A 365 -1.10 -15.01 2.89
CA THR A 365 -0.13 -14.26 2.07
C THR A 365 0.50 -15.16 1.01
N MET A 366 0.93 -16.37 1.39
CA MET A 366 1.48 -17.35 0.43
C MET A 366 0.45 -17.82 -0.58
N LYS A 367 -0.81 -18.04 -0.18
CA LYS A 367 -1.92 -18.34 -1.10
C LYS A 367 -2.18 -17.19 -2.08
N ALA A 368 -2.09 -15.93 -1.64
CA ALA A 368 -2.27 -14.76 -2.50
C ALA A 368 -1.11 -14.60 -3.50
N LEU A 369 0.13 -14.70 -3.02
CA LEU A 369 1.35 -14.63 -3.83
C LEU A 369 1.41 -15.75 -4.87
N MET A 370 1.26 -17.01 -4.45
CA MET A 370 1.34 -18.15 -5.36
C MET A 370 0.20 -18.12 -6.38
N ARG A 371 -1.05 -17.81 -5.98
CA ARG A 371 -2.18 -17.65 -6.91
C ARG A 371 -1.86 -16.71 -8.08
N PHE A 372 -1.22 -15.57 -7.83
CA PHE A 372 -0.88 -14.61 -8.88
C PHE A 372 0.12 -15.18 -9.89
N TRP A 373 1.20 -15.79 -9.39
CA TRP A 373 2.20 -16.45 -10.23
C TRP A 373 1.65 -17.70 -10.94
N ASP A 374 0.69 -18.39 -10.31
CA ASP A 374 -0.01 -19.57 -10.83
C ASP A 374 -1.03 -19.25 -11.93
N SER A 375 -1.84 -18.20 -11.78
CA SER A 375 -2.73 -17.74 -12.85
C SER A 375 -1.98 -16.93 -13.91
N ASN A 376 -0.84 -16.32 -13.53
CA ASN A 376 -0.12 -15.32 -14.31
C ASN A 376 -1.09 -14.24 -14.85
N ASP A 377 -2.01 -13.77 -13.99
CA ASP A 377 -3.35 -13.18 -14.24
C ASP A 377 -3.55 -12.37 -15.54
N GLY A 378 -3.42 -13.05 -16.68
CA GLY A 378 -3.15 -12.45 -17.99
C GLY A 378 -1.96 -11.46 -18.07
N HIS A 379 -1.11 -11.29 -17.06
CA HIS A 379 0.06 -10.39 -17.13
C HIS A 379 1.14 -10.97 -18.04
N ASP A 380 1.65 -10.17 -18.97
CA ASP A 380 2.72 -10.62 -19.87
C ASP A 380 4.06 -10.76 -19.12
N ARG A 381 4.57 -11.99 -19.08
CA ARG A 381 5.93 -12.38 -18.62
C ARG A 381 6.23 -12.30 -17.12
N VAL A 382 5.26 -12.50 -16.22
CA VAL A 382 5.62 -12.82 -14.82
C VAL A 382 6.12 -14.26 -14.76
N ARG A 383 7.32 -14.49 -14.20
CA ARG A 383 7.96 -15.81 -14.12
C ARG A 383 8.26 -16.18 -12.67
N ASP A 384 8.35 -17.48 -12.36
CA ASP A 384 8.69 -17.95 -11.01
C ASP A 384 9.98 -17.30 -10.48
N GLU A 385 11.02 -17.18 -11.30
CA GLU A 385 12.29 -16.54 -10.91
C GLU A 385 12.17 -15.04 -10.56
N ASP A 386 11.11 -14.35 -11.00
CA ASP A 386 10.90 -12.93 -10.67
C ASP A 386 10.44 -12.72 -9.21
N ARG A 387 10.12 -13.78 -8.44
CA ARG A 387 9.94 -13.68 -6.97
C ARG A 387 11.25 -13.50 -6.19
N ALA A 388 12.41 -13.56 -6.84
CA ALA A 388 13.69 -13.19 -6.21
C ALA A 388 13.85 -11.67 -6.02
N ASP A 389 12.99 -10.86 -6.64
CA ASP A 389 13.15 -9.42 -6.78
C ASP A 389 12.09 -8.67 -5.94
N PRO A 390 12.45 -7.99 -4.84
CA PRO A 390 11.47 -7.31 -3.99
C PRO A 390 10.84 -6.10 -4.66
N VAL A 391 11.47 -5.50 -5.69
CA VAL A 391 10.89 -4.40 -6.47
C VAL A 391 9.67 -4.93 -7.24
N LYS A 392 9.81 -6.09 -7.88
CA LYS A 392 8.70 -6.77 -8.57
C LYS A 392 7.67 -7.35 -7.60
N VAL A 393 8.10 -8.02 -6.54
CA VAL A 393 7.17 -8.63 -5.58
C VAL A 393 6.34 -7.55 -4.89
N SER A 394 6.94 -6.45 -4.42
CA SER A 394 6.19 -5.36 -3.81
C SER A 394 5.20 -4.69 -4.77
N ARG A 395 5.61 -4.42 -6.02
CA ARG A 395 4.72 -3.94 -7.08
C ARG A 395 3.53 -4.88 -7.27
N LYS A 396 3.75 -6.19 -7.48
CA LYS A 396 2.66 -7.16 -7.66
C LYS A 396 1.81 -7.36 -6.39
N MET A 397 2.36 -7.15 -5.19
CA MET A 397 1.56 -7.20 -3.95
C MET A 397 0.48 -6.10 -3.90
N THR A 398 0.68 -4.94 -4.54
CA THR A 398 -0.38 -3.93 -4.67
C THR A 398 -1.58 -4.46 -5.45
N TYR A 399 -1.34 -4.98 -6.65
CA TYR A 399 -2.34 -5.65 -7.49
C TYR A 399 -3.04 -6.80 -6.77
N ILE A 400 -2.26 -7.71 -6.15
CA ILE A 400 -2.76 -8.91 -5.48
C ILE A 400 -3.77 -8.55 -4.40
N ILE A 401 -3.52 -7.50 -3.62
CA ILE A 401 -4.42 -7.08 -2.55
C ILE A 401 -5.67 -6.40 -3.13
N GLY A 402 -5.49 -5.51 -4.10
CA GLY A 402 -6.58 -4.84 -4.82
C GLY A 402 -7.50 -5.78 -5.61
N ASN A 403 -7.00 -6.94 -6.08
CA ASN A 403 -7.72 -7.87 -6.95
C ASN A 403 -8.17 -9.17 -6.29
N PHE A 404 -7.37 -9.77 -5.41
CA PHE A 404 -7.70 -11.09 -4.84
C PHE A 404 -8.11 -11.02 -3.37
N VAL A 405 -7.52 -10.13 -2.58
CA VAL A 405 -7.65 -10.17 -1.10
C VAL A 405 -8.77 -9.29 -0.58
N LEU A 406 -8.98 -8.08 -1.12
CA LEU A 406 -9.86 -7.08 -0.52
C LEU A 406 -10.65 -6.31 -1.59
N TYR A 407 -11.96 -6.16 -1.39
CA TYR A 407 -12.85 -5.39 -2.27
C TYR A 407 -13.11 -4.00 -1.68
N GLY A 408 -12.80 -2.94 -2.44
CA GLY A 408 -12.97 -1.55 -2.01
C GLY A 408 -14.39 -1.04 -2.22
N ARG A 409 -14.93 -0.22 -1.29
CA ARG A 409 -16.24 0.44 -1.46
C ARG A 409 -16.35 1.75 -0.68
N TRP A 410 -16.95 2.75 -1.32
CA TRP A 410 -17.03 4.15 -0.85
C TRP A 410 -18.42 4.80 -1.08
N ASP A 411 -19.43 4.02 -1.44
CA ASP A 411 -20.82 4.47 -1.69
C ASP A 411 -21.69 4.56 -0.41
N GLY A 412 -21.16 4.17 0.76
CA GLY A 412 -21.87 4.16 2.03
C GLY A 412 -22.70 2.90 2.31
N VAL A 413 -22.91 2.01 1.34
CA VAL A 413 -23.86 0.89 1.43
C VAL A 413 -23.14 -0.44 1.60
N PHE A 414 -23.15 -1.03 2.79
CA PHE A 414 -22.27 -2.16 3.14
C PHE A 414 -22.99 -3.47 3.49
N ASP A 415 -24.28 -3.57 3.20
CA ASP A 415 -25.19 -4.64 3.67
C ASP A 415 -24.75 -6.06 3.32
N ASP A 416 -24.05 -6.25 2.18
CA ASP A 416 -23.54 -7.53 1.70
C ASP A 416 -22.08 -7.81 2.09
N GLY A 417 -21.59 -7.13 3.13
CA GLY A 417 -20.25 -7.31 3.68
C GLY A 417 -20.07 -6.63 5.05
N LYS A 418 -18.87 -6.16 5.34
CA LYS A 418 -18.54 -5.47 6.59
C LYS A 418 -18.07 -4.04 6.35
N VAL A 419 -18.63 -3.11 7.12
CA VAL A 419 -18.25 -1.67 7.09
C VAL A 419 -16.74 -1.48 7.31
N PRO A 420 -16.03 -0.69 6.48
CA PRO A 420 -14.57 -0.55 6.54
C PRO A 420 -14.03 -0.08 7.90
N TRP A 421 -14.75 0.82 8.58
CA TRP A 421 -14.37 1.35 9.90
C TRP A 421 -14.54 0.36 11.06
N ALA A 422 -15.08 -0.84 10.83
CA ALA A 422 -15.13 -1.92 11.81
C ALA A 422 -13.92 -2.88 11.74
N TRP A 423 -12.94 -2.63 10.86
CA TRP A 423 -11.64 -3.32 10.90
C TRP A 423 -10.69 -2.66 11.93
N ARG A 424 -9.84 -3.48 12.55
CA ARG A 424 -8.85 -3.10 13.58
C ARG A 424 -7.53 -3.87 13.41
N GLY A 425 -7.32 -4.44 12.21
CA GLY A 425 -6.23 -5.37 11.96
C GLY A 425 -6.48 -6.29 10.78
N SER A 426 -5.38 -6.73 10.16
CA SER A 426 -5.36 -7.49 8.90
C SER A 426 -5.68 -8.97 9.10
N VAL A 427 -5.32 -9.54 10.26
CA VAL A 427 -5.46 -10.98 10.58
C VAL A 427 -6.79 -11.57 10.15
N LYS A 428 -7.92 -10.93 10.49
CA LYS A 428 -9.25 -11.45 10.17
C LYS A 428 -9.55 -11.41 8.67
N ILE A 429 -9.10 -10.37 7.96
CA ILE A 429 -9.25 -10.22 6.50
C ILE A 429 -8.45 -11.33 5.79
N ILE A 430 -7.18 -11.50 6.16
CA ILE A 430 -6.28 -12.46 5.51
C ILE A 430 -6.73 -13.91 5.81
N LYS A 431 -7.25 -14.19 7.01
CA LYS A 431 -7.88 -15.46 7.37
C LYS A 431 -9.15 -15.75 6.55
N GLU A 432 -10.00 -14.74 6.35
CA GLU A 432 -11.23 -14.88 5.56
C GLU A 432 -10.90 -15.16 4.08
N TYR A 433 -9.92 -14.44 3.49
CA TYR A 433 -9.39 -14.74 2.15
C TYR A 433 -8.73 -16.14 2.07
N LEU A 434 -7.99 -16.56 3.10
CA LEU A 434 -7.41 -17.91 3.17
C LEU A 434 -8.50 -18.98 3.13
N GLN A 435 -9.63 -18.77 3.80
CA GLN A 435 -10.77 -19.70 3.83
C GLN A 435 -11.60 -19.68 2.54
N THR A 436 -11.95 -18.51 2.01
CA THR A 436 -12.88 -18.38 0.86
C THR A 436 -12.18 -18.40 -0.51
N GLY A 437 -10.97 -17.86 -0.59
CA GLY A 437 -10.30 -17.55 -1.86
C GLY A 437 -10.92 -16.37 -2.63
N GLN A 438 -11.81 -15.59 -2.01
CA GLN A 438 -12.52 -14.47 -2.62
C GLN A 438 -12.12 -13.13 -1.98
N PRO A 439 -12.22 -12.00 -2.70
CA PRO A 439 -11.97 -10.68 -2.12
C PRO A 439 -12.92 -10.37 -0.95
N VAL A 440 -12.34 -10.02 0.20
CA VAL A 440 -13.06 -9.73 1.44
C VAL A 440 -13.73 -8.37 1.37
N LYS A 441 -14.97 -8.28 1.88
CA LYS A 441 -15.83 -7.09 1.82
C LYS A 441 -15.96 -6.43 3.19
N TYR A 442 -15.69 -5.14 3.42
CA TYR A 442 -15.21 -4.11 2.49
C TYR A 442 -13.96 -3.40 3.02
N GLY A 443 -13.15 -2.87 2.11
CA GLY A 443 -11.96 -2.06 2.37
C GLY A 443 -12.10 -0.59 1.96
N GLN A 444 -11.29 0.25 2.58
CA GLN A 444 -10.93 1.62 2.16
C GLN A 444 -9.42 1.81 2.38
N CYS A 445 -8.82 2.93 1.98
CA CYS A 445 -7.36 3.13 1.89
C CYS A 445 -6.55 2.60 3.09
N TRP A 446 -6.90 2.96 4.33
CA TRP A 446 -6.20 2.48 5.53
C TRP A 446 -6.30 0.94 5.74
N VAL A 447 -7.36 0.31 5.22
CA VAL A 447 -7.54 -1.15 5.23
C VAL A 447 -6.63 -1.79 4.17
N PHE A 448 -6.55 -1.21 2.97
CA PHE A 448 -5.61 -1.63 1.90
C PHE A 448 -4.16 -1.50 2.36
N ALA A 449 -3.76 -0.35 2.88
CA ALA A 449 -2.42 -0.11 3.43
C ALA A 449 -2.10 -1.01 4.63
N GLY A 450 -3.06 -1.25 5.53
CA GLY A 450 -2.88 -2.18 6.66
C GLY A 450 -2.63 -3.61 6.21
N VAL A 451 -3.39 -4.13 5.24
CA VAL A 451 -3.19 -5.46 4.67
C VAL A 451 -1.88 -5.52 3.88
N LEU A 452 -1.53 -4.49 3.10
CA LEU A 452 -0.28 -4.40 2.33
C LEU A 452 0.96 -4.41 3.24
N THR A 453 1.03 -3.52 4.21
CA THR A 453 2.12 -3.52 5.22
C THR A 453 2.20 -4.85 5.96
N THR A 454 1.08 -5.54 6.21
CA THR A 454 1.11 -6.89 6.82
C THR A 454 1.72 -7.92 5.90
N MET A 455 1.28 -8.00 4.64
CA MET A 455 1.76 -9.01 3.70
C MET A 455 3.24 -8.77 3.32
N LEU A 456 3.66 -7.51 3.17
CA LEU A 456 5.07 -7.16 2.95
C LEU A 456 5.96 -7.62 4.13
N ARG A 457 5.57 -7.30 5.38
CA ARG A 457 6.27 -7.79 6.59
C ARG A 457 6.25 -9.32 6.68
N THR A 458 5.14 -9.97 6.32
CA THR A 458 5.03 -11.44 6.29
C THR A 458 6.03 -12.06 5.32
N LEU A 459 6.27 -11.42 4.16
CA LEU A 459 7.24 -11.86 3.15
C LEU A 459 8.71 -11.54 3.50
N GLY A 460 8.98 -10.75 4.53
CA GLY A 460 10.34 -10.34 4.92
C GLY A 460 10.72 -8.89 4.55
N ILE A 461 9.81 -8.12 3.94
CA ILE A 461 10.06 -6.72 3.55
C ILE A 461 9.66 -5.80 4.72
N PRO A 462 10.57 -4.99 5.30
CA PRO A 462 10.20 -4.00 6.31
C PRO A 462 9.28 -2.95 5.69
N SER A 463 8.21 -2.54 6.39
CA SER A 463 7.19 -1.65 5.81
C SER A 463 6.47 -0.82 6.86
N ARG A 464 6.00 0.37 6.49
CA ARG A 464 5.22 1.27 7.34
C ARG A 464 4.04 1.88 6.57
N VAL A 465 2.99 2.28 7.27
CA VAL A 465 1.88 3.04 6.66
C VAL A 465 2.14 4.54 6.74
N ILE A 466 1.76 5.25 5.68
CA ILE A 466 1.82 6.72 5.58
C ILE A 466 0.40 7.22 5.41
N THR A 467 0.05 8.31 6.09
CA THR A 467 -1.20 9.04 5.91
C THR A 467 -0.89 10.42 5.34
N ASN A 468 -1.41 10.69 4.14
CA ASN A 468 -1.36 11.98 3.47
C ASN A 468 -2.64 12.77 3.81
N VAL A 469 -2.52 14.02 4.25
CA VAL A 469 -3.65 14.86 4.68
C VAL A 469 -4.00 15.88 3.60
N ILE A 470 -5.26 15.92 3.17
CA ILE A 470 -5.74 16.58 1.94
C ILE A 470 -5.00 16.02 0.70
N SER A 471 -5.27 14.76 0.36
CA SER A 471 -4.63 14.04 -0.75
C SER A 471 -5.36 14.30 -2.07
N ALA A 472 -4.71 14.86 -3.08
CA ALA A 472 -5.33 15.01 -4.41
C ALA A 472 -5.57 13.64 -5.08
N HIS A 473 -6.53 13.59 -6.01
CA HIS A 473 -6.78 12.46 -6.91
C HIS A 473 -6.70 12.93 -8.37
N ASP A 474 -5.52 13.41 -8.77
CA ASP A 474 -5.20 13.80 -10.15
C ASP A 474 -5.32 12.56 -11.06
N SER A 475 -6.38 12.54 -11.87
CA SER A 475 -6.68 11.44 -12.79
C SER A 475 -6.07 11.64 -14.17
N ASN A 476 -5.51 12.83 -14.45
CA ASN A 476 -5.08 13.27 -15.77
C ASN A 476 -3.53 13.38 -15.88
N ARG A 477 -2.85 13.51 -14.73
CA ARG A 477 -1.41 13.62 -14.49
C ARG A 477 -0.77 14.95 -14.93
N ASP A 478 -1.51 16.07 -14.84
CA ASP A 478 -1.00 17.43 -15.09
C ASP A 478 -0.50 18.17 -13.83
N LEU A 479 -0.55 17.51 -12.66
CA LEU A 479 -0.15 18.04 -11.35
C LEU A 479 -1.00 19.23 -10.87
N THR A 480 -2.15 19.49 -11.48
CA THR A 480 -3.17 20.42 -10.97
C THR A 480 -4.39 19.64 -10.50
N LEU A 481 -5.34 20.34 -9.87
CA LEU A 481 -6.62 19.76 -9.48
C LEU A 481 -7.74 20.77 -9.73
N ASP A 482 -8.59 20.52 -10.73
CA ASP A 482 -9.57 21.50 -11.21
C ASP A 482 -10.93 21.32 -10.52
N MET A 483 -11.19 22.17 -9.52
CA MET A 483 -12.49 22.33 -8.89
C MET A 483 -13.31 23.34 -9.69
N ASN A 484 -14.24 22.84 -10.49
CA ASN A 484 -15.02 23.61 -11.45
C ASN A 484 -16.36 24.03 -10.83
N PHE A 485 -16.62 25.32 -10.73
CA PHE A 485 -17.84 25.89 -10.13
C PHE A 485 -18.66 26.68 -11.17
N ILE A 486 -19.99 26.63 -11.08
CA ILE A 486 -20.91 27.34 -11.98
C ILE A 486 -21.78 28.29 -11.18
N VAL A 487 -21.76 29.58 -11.54
CA VAL A 487 -22.67 30.61 -11.03
C VAL A 487 -24.00 30.53 -11.78
N ASP A 488 -25.00 29.90 -11.15
CA ASP A 488 -26.40 29.98 -11.56
C ASP A 488 -27.05 31.21 -10.94
N LYS A 489 -27.56 32.15 -11.75
CA LYS A 489 -28.10 33.44 -11.27
C LYS A 489 -29.41 33.31 -10.46
N MET A 490 -29.99 32.12 -10.34
CA MET A 490 -31.20 31.85 -9.54
C MET A 490 -31.02 30.74 -8.50
N ARG A 491 -29.96 29.92 -8.61
CA ARG A 491 -29.71 28.76 -7.73
C ARG A 491 -28.33 28.75 -7.07
N GLY A 492 -27.48 29.69 -7.45
CA GLY A 492 -26.21 29.91 -6.78
C GLY A 492 -24.97 29.28 -7.40
N VAL A 493 -23.89 29.34 -6.64
CA VAL A 493 -22.63 28.64 -6.95
C VAL A 493 -22.80 27.14 -6.66
N LYS A 494 -22.80 26.34 -7.73
CA LYS A 494 -22.78 24.87 -7.64
C LYS A 494 -21.47 24.31 -8.18
N LYS A 495 -21.04 23.17 -7.64
CA LYS A 495 -19.95 22.37 -8.20
C LYS A 495 -20.39 21.77 -9.53
N ASP A 496 -19.49 21.69 -10.50
CA ASP A 496 -19.73 21.09 -11.81
C ASP A 496 -19.33 19.61 -11.82
N ILE A 497 -20.01 18.82 -12.66
CA ILE A 497 -19.76 17.39 -12.85
C ILE A 497 -18.35 17.13 -13.42
N GLY A 498 -17.76 18.12 -14.10
CA GLY A 498 -16.37 18.10 -14.56
C GLY A 498 -15.33 18.48 -13.50
N SER A 499 -15.69 18.59 -12.22
CA SER A 499 -14.71 18.84 -11.15
C SER A 499 -13.92 17.58 -10.82
N GLU A 500 -12.63 17.74 -10.55
CA GLU A 500 -11.80 16.68 -9.95
C GLU A 500 -12.04 16.60 -8.43
N SER A 501 -11.24 15.82 -7.70
CA SER A 501 -11.46 15.58 -6.27
C SER A 501 -10.17 15.37 -5.48
N PHE A 502 -10.25 15.65 -4.18
CA PHE A 502 -9.24 15.30 -3.18
C PHE A 502 -9.92 14.55 -2.02
N TRP A 503 -9.13 13.80 -1.26
CA TRP A 503 -9.57 13.05 -0.09
C TRP A 503 -9.10 13.81 1.16
N ASN A 504 -9.92 13.90 2.22
CA ASN A 504 -9.49 14.55 3.46
C ASN A 504 -8.24 13.89 4.08
N TYR A 505 -8.08 12.58 3.86
CA TYR A 505 -6.81 11.88 3.95
C TYR A 505 -6.78 10.66 3.01
N HIS A 506 -5.59 10.30 2.56
CA HIS A 506 -5.30 9.01 1.92
C HIS A 506 -4.26 8.24 2.73
N VAL A 507 -4.21 6.92 2.60
CA VAL A 507 -3.29 6.04 3.33
C VAL A 507 -2.70 4.97 2.41
N TRP A 508 -1.37 4.95 2.31
CA TRP A 508 -0.61 3.95 1.55
C TRP A 508 0.45 3.26 2.43
N SER A 509 1.25 2.36 1.83
CA SER A 509 2.41 1.76 2.49
C SER A 509 3.71 2.26 1.88
N GLU A 510 4.76 2.33 2.68
CA GLU A 510 6.15 2.36 2.20
C GLU A 510 6.82 1.02 2.48
N GLY A 511 7.48 0.44 1.47
CA GLY A 511 8.38 -0.70 1.61
C GLY A 511 9.84 -0.26 1.63
N TRP A 512 10.67 -0.88 2.48
CA TRP A 512 12.11 -0.61 2.52
C TRP A 512 12.88 -1.59 1.63
N MET A 513 13.58 -1.08 0.62
CA MET A 513 14.47 -1.86 -0.24
C MET A 513 15.50 -1.00 -0.98
N LYS A 514 16.62 -1.60 -1.35
CA LYS A 514 17.56 -1.06 -2.35
C LYS A 514 16.91 -1.13 -3.75
N ARG A 515 17.34 -0.28 -4.69
CA ARG A 515 16.86 -0.23 -6.08
C ARG A 515 17.95 -0.64 -7.08
N PRO A 516 18.29 -1.95 -7.17
CA PRO A 516 19.33 -2.44 -8.06
C PRO A 516 18.99 -2.23 -9.55
N ASP A 517 17.71 -2.07 -9.88
CA ASP A 517 17.20 -1.66 -11.19
C ASP A 517 17.59 -0.21 -11.56
N LEU A 518 17.67 0.69 -10.58
CA LEU A 518 18.06 2.09 -10.75
C LEU A 518 19.57 2.32 -10.59
N ALA A 519 20.29 1.38 -9.99
CA ALA A 519 21.68 1.55 -9.54
C ALA A 519 22.67 1.93 -10.66
N THR A 520 22.44 1.53 -11.91
CA THR A 520 23.29 1.88 -13.06
C THR A 520 23.21 3.38 -13.41
N GLN A 521 22.08 4.04 -13.14
CA GLN A 521 21.85 5.45 -13.48
C GLN A 521 21.98 6.38 -12.26
N TYR A 522 21.60 5.90 -11.07
CA TYR A 522 21.47 6.72 -9.86
C TYR A 522 22.31 6.22 -8.67
N GLY A 523 23.03 5.10 -8.79
CA GLY A 523 23.67 4.45 -7.65
C GLY A 523 22.67 4.09 -6.56
N SER A 524 23.09 4.16 -5.29
CA SER A 524 22.22 3.93 -4.12
C SER A 524 21.35 5.14 -3.74
N ARG A 525 21.27 6.20 -4.57
CA ARG A 525 20.55 7.45 -4.25
C ARG A 525 19.06 7.25 -3.95
N TYR A 526 18.46 6.21 -4.53
CA TYR A 526 17.05 5.89 -4.41
C TYR A 526 16.80 4.55 -3.69
N ASP A 527 17.81 4.05 -2.96
CA ASP A 527 17.64 3.00 -1.97
C ASP A 527 16.85 3.52 -0.74
N GLY A 528 16.12 2.63 -0.06
CA GLY A 528 15.39 2.94 1.17
C GLY A 528 13.88 2.86 0.94
N TRP A 529 13.13 3.85 1.44
CA TRP A 529 11.66 3.85 1.39
C TRP A 529 11.10 4.06 -0.02
N GLN A 530 10.18 3.18 -0.42
CA GLN A 530 9.46 3.22 -1.68
C GLN A 530 7.94 3.23 -1.43
N VAL A 531 7.21 4.18 -2.01
CA VAL A 531 5.74 4.26 -1.97
C VAL A 531 5.11 3.09 -2.72
N LEU A 532 4.10 2.47 -2.11
CA LEU A 532 3.31 1.34 -2.61
C LEU A 532 1.86 1.50 -2.15
N ASP A 533 0.92 1.65 -3.09
CA ASP A 533 -0.52 1.72 -2.79
C ASP A 533 -1.29 0.56 -3.42
N ALA A 534 -2.12 -0.13 -2.62
CA ALA A 534 -3.03 -1.18 -3.07
C ALA A 534 -4.48 -0.68 -3.29
N THR A 535 -4.72 0.61 -3.05
CA THR A 535 -6.01 1.28 -3.29
C THR A 535 -6.13 1.55 -4.78
N ARG A 536 -7.17 1.01 -5.43
CA ARG A 536 -7.41 1.25 -6.86
C ARG A 536 -7.95 2.66 -7.07
N GLN A 537 -7.07 3.57 -7.49
CA GLN A 537 -7.39 4.95 -7.81
C GLN A 537 -7.25 5.19 -9.31
N VAL A 538 -6.02 5.44 -9.78
CA VAL A 538 -5.69 5.64 -11.20
C VAL A 538 -4.90 4.42 -11.72
N PRO A 539 -5.10 3.99 -12.98
CA PRO A 539 -4.25 2.99 -13.62
C PRO A 539 -2.78 3.43 -13.68
N SER A 540 -1.85 2.47 -13.64
CA SER A 540 -0.41 2.72 -13.71
C SER A 540 0.05 3.42 -14.99
N GLU A 541 1.22 4.06 -14.95
CA GLU A 541 1.85 4.66 -16.14
C GLU A 541 2.44 3.65 -17.13
N ASP A 542 2.82 2.44 -16.69
CA ASP A 542 3.35 1.38 -17.56
C ASP A 542 2.25 0.48 -18.16
N CYS A 543 0.99 0.85 -17.97
CA CYS A 543 -0.21 0.16 -18.46
C CYS A 543 -0.10 -0.16 -19.96
N PRO A 544 -0.14 -1.45 -20.37
CA PRO A 544 0.07 -1.81 -21.76
C PRO A 544 -1.11 -1.40 -22.66
N ASN A 545 -0.81 -0.78 -23.79
CA ASN A 545 -1.77 -0.35 -24.84
C ASN A 545 -2.51 -1.51 -25.55
N SER A 546 -2.56 -2.72 -24.97
CA SER A 546 -3.20 -3.92 -25.48
C SER A 546 -4.69 -4.04 -25.13
N GLY A 547 -5.28 -3.00 -24.53
CA GLY A 547 -6.68 -2.98 -24.07
C GLY A 547 -6.91 -3.74 -22.75
N LEU A 548 -5.86 -4.22 -22.10
CA LEU A 548 -5.92 -5.06 -20.90
C LEU A 548 -5.96 -4.21 -19.61
N TYR A 549 -6.87 -3.23 -19.57
CA TYR A 549 -7.01 -2.20 -18.52
C TYR A 549 -7.09 -2.76 -17.09
N GLU A 550 -7.71 -3.93 -16.92
CA GLU A 550 -7.83 -4.64 -15.63
C GLU A 550 -6.48 -5.01 -15.00
N LYS A 551 -5.38 -5.01 -15.77
CA LYS A 551 -4.03 -5.38 -15.32
C LYS A 551 -3.17 -4.18 -14.89
N CYS A 552 -3.74 -2.98 -14.96
CA CYS A 552 -3.02 -1.73 -14.70
C CYS A 552 -3.20 -1.20 -13.27
N TRP A 553 -3.83 -1.99 -12.38
CA TRP A 553 -4.04 -1.63 -10.97
C TRP A 553 -2.82 -1.99 -10.11
N GLU A 554 -1.69 -1.37 -10.43
CA GLU A 554 -0.41 -1.42 -9.71
C GLU A 554 0.03 0.01 -9.40
N CYS A 555 0.65 0.26 -8.25
CA CYS A 555 1.16 1.58 -7.88
C CYS A 555 2.50 1.47 -7.14
N GLY A 556 3.56 2.04 -7.72
CA GLY A 556 4.92 1.96 -7.18
C GLY A 556 5.61 0.60 -7.42
N PRO A 557 6.81 0.34 -6.87
CA PRO A 557 7.54 1.17 -5.91
C PRO A 557 8.08 2.49 -6.51
N MET A 558 7.68 3.62 -5.91
CA MET A 558 8.27 4.94 -6.21
C MET A 558 9.23 5.37 -5.09
N PRO A 559 10.51 5.69 -5.35
CA PRO A 559 11.41 6.09 -4.27
C PRO A 559 10.98 7.44 -3.66
N VAL A 560 10.82 7.48 -2.33
CA VAL A 560 10.46 8.71 -1.60
C VAL A 560 11.51 9.82 -1.83
N ALA A 561 12.78 9.44 -1.93
CA ALA A 561 13.87 10.36 -2.27
C ALA A 561 13.79 10.91 -3.73
N ALA A 562 13.20 10.17 -4.68
CA ALA A 562 12.99 10.68 -6.04
C ALA A 562 11.82 11.66 -6.11
N LEU A 563 10.76 11.42 -5.31
CA LEU A 563 9.65 12.35 -5.11
C LEU A 563 10.13 13.68 -4.48
N ARG A 564 10.91 13.61 -3.40
CA ARG A 564 11.51 14.80 -2.76
C ARG A 564 12.39 15.62 -3.70
N GLU A 565 13.09 14.94 -4.61
CA GLU A 565 13.90 15.59 -5.62
C GLU A 565 13.10 16.06 -6.85
N SER A 566 11.79 15.81 -6.90
CA SER A 566 10.92 16.09 -8.05
C SER A 566 11.48 15.47 -9.35
N ASN A 567 12.00 14.23 -9.25
CA ASN A 567 12.55 13.45 -10.36
C ASN A 567 11.57 12.36 -10.81
N LEU A 568 10.54 12.77 -11.54
CA LEU A 568 9.45 11.89 -11.99
C LEU A 568 9.79 11.10 -13.26
N THR A 569 11.09 10.97 -13.62
CA THR A 569 11.56 10.03 -14.66
C THR A 569 11.82 8.62 -14.11
N VAL A 570 11.76 8.47 -12.79
CA VAL A 570 12.09 7.23 -12.08
C VAL A 570 10.84 6.37 -11.96
N PRO A 571 10.83 5.12 -12.44
CA PRO A 571 9.68 4.24 -12.27
C PRO A 571 9.52 3.80 -10.81
N TYR A 572 8.30 3.64 -10.29
CA TYR A 572 7.02 3.57 -11.00
C TYR A 572 5.99 4.56 -10.45
N ASP A 573 5.13 5.09 -11.32
CA ASP A 573 3.91 5.87 -11.00
C ASP A 573 4.19 7.23 -10.34
N GLY A 574 5.42 7.72 -10.47
CA GLY A 574 5.88 9.01 -9.94
C GLY A 574 4.99 10.23 -10.26
N PRO A 575 4.41 10.39 -11.48
CA PRO A 575 3.55 11.53 -11.80
C PRO A 575 2.29 11.58 -10.92
N TYR A 576 1.62 10.44 -10.76
CA TYR A 576 0.40 10.31 -9.96
C TYR A 576 0.71 10.52 -8.47
N ILE A 577 1.69 9.79 -7.94
CA ILE A 577 2.04 9.84 -6.52
C ILE A 577 2.54 11.24 -6.10
N TYR A 578 3.21 11.97 -6.99
CA TYR A 578 3.62 13.36 -6.72
C TYR A 578 2.45 14.34 -6.65
N ALA A 579 1.45 14.16 -7.52
CA ALA A 579 0.23 14.97 -7.48
C ALA A 579 -0.54 14.77 -6.16
N GLU A 580 -0.62 13.54 -5.64
CA GLU A 580 -1.35 13.23 -4.40
C GLU A 580 -0.97 14.14 -3.21
N PHE A 581 0.29 14.56 -3.07
CA PHE A 581 0.76 15.41 -1.95
C PHE A 581 1.26 16.82 -2.34
N ASN A 582 1.33 17.16 -3.63
CA ASN A 582 1.92 18.42 -4.09
C ASN A 582 1.22 19.05 -5.32
N ALA A 583 -0.03 18.67 -5.66
CA ALA A 583 -0.75 19.29 -6.78
C ALA A 583 -1.20 20.73 -6.52
N ASP A 584 -1.18 21.58 -7.55
CA ASP A 584 -1.75 22.93 -7.53
C ASP A 584 -3.29 22.84 -7.56
N LEU A 585 -3.98 23.08 -6.44
CA LEU A 585 -5.45 23.23 -6.45
C LEU A 585 -5.83 24.48 -7.26
N ARG A 586 -6.75 24.34 -8.21
CA ARG A 586 -7.36 25.46 -8.96
C ARG A 586 -8.87 25.45 -8.76
N GLU A 587 -9.42 26.57 -8.33
CA GLU A 587 -10.86 26.82 -8.26
C GLU A 587 -11.27 27.69 -9.44
N LEU A 588 -11.92 27.07 -10.43
CA LEU A 588 -12.32 27.70 -11.69
C LEU A 588 -13.81 28.05 -11.62
N LEU A 589 -14.13 29.35 -11.67
CA LEU A 589 -15.50 29.83 -11.62
C LEU A 589 -16.01 30.16 -13.03
N PHE A 590 -17.12 29.54 -13.42
CA PHE A 590 -17.78 29.73 -14.71
C PHE A 590 -19.14 30.40 -14.55
N GLN A 591 -19.57 31.15 -15.56
CA GLN A 591 -20.93 31.66 -15.69
C GLN A 591 -21.53 31.23 -17.04
N PRO A 592 -22.79 30.77 -17.10
CA PRO A 592 -23.48 30.55 -18.37
C PRO A 592 -23.71 31.88 -19.10
N ASN A 593 -23.26 31.97 -20.35
CA ASN A 593 -23.53 33.11 -21.21
C ASN A 593 -24.95 33.07 -21.80
N GLN A 594 -25.31 34.09 -22.57
CA GLN A 594 -26.66 34.23 -23.15
C GLN A 594 -27.09 33.10 -24.12
N TRP A 595 -26.15 32.24 -24.53
CA TRP A 595 -26.40 31.06 -25.36
C TRP A 595 -26.27 29.74 -24.59
N GLY A 596 -26.02 29.79 -23.27
CA GLY A 596 -25.90 28.63 -22.39
C GLY A 596 -24.50 27.99 -22.32
N TYR A 597 -23.49 28.54 -22.99
CA TYR A 597 -22.11 28.06 -22.87
C TYR A 597 -21.47 28.56 -21.56
N LYS A 598 -20.62 27.72 -20.95
CA LYS A 598 -19.83 28.08 -19.76
C LYS A 598 -18.69 29.01 -20.18
N GLU A 599 -18.72 30.27 -19.73
CA GLU A 599 -17.60 31.20 -19.84
C GLU A 599 -16.85 31.26 -18.50
N LEU A 600 -15.52 31.14 -18.54
CA LEU A 600 -14.66 31.22 -17.35
C LEU A 600 -14.55 32.69 -16.89
N ILE A 601 -14.88 32.97 -15.63
CA ILE A 601 -14.88 34.34 -15.07
C ILE A 601 -13.80 34.57 -14.01
N SER A 602 -13.28 33.52 -13.36
CA SER A 602 -12.08 33.62 -12.51
C SER A 602 -11.39 32.26 -12.31
N ILE A 603 -10.10 32.31 -11.96
CA ILE A 603 -9.33 31.17 -11.43
C ILE A 603 -8.69 31.65 -10.13
N GLU A 604 -8.85 30.90 -9.04
CA GLU A 604 -8.00 31.01 -7.85
C GLU A 604 -7.09 29.77 -7.77
N THR A 605 -5.79 29.94 -7.50
CA THR A 605 -4.84 28.84 -7.38
C THR A 605 -4.25 28.79 -5.97
N ARG A 606 -4.31 27.61 -5.31
CA ARG A 606 -3.75 27.38 -3.98
C ARG A 606 -2.65 26.30 -4.02
N HIS A 607 -1.42 26.75 -4.19
CA HIS A 607 -0.20 25.91 -4.26
C HIS A 607 0.05 25.04 -3.01
N ASN A 608 -0.44 25.50 -1.85
CA ASN A 608 -0.16 24.92 -0.52
C ASN A 608 -1.41 24.27 0.12
N PHE A 609 -2.39 23.83 -0.68
CA PHE A 609 -3.61 23.22 -0.13
C PHE A 609 -3.53 21.69 -0.03
N ILE A 610 -2.85 21.05 -0.99
CA ILE A 610 -2.72 19.60 -1.10
C ILE A 610 -1.52 19.10 -0.27
N GLY A 611 -1.69 17.96 0.39
CA GLY A 611 -0.66 17.27 1.16
C GLY A 611 -0.14 18.05 2.36
N GLN A 612 -1.05 18.62 3.16
CA GLN A 612 -0.72 19.50 4.30
C GLN A 612 0.23 18.85 5.30
N ALA A 613 0.06 17.54 5.53
CA ALA A 613 0.96 16.75 6.36
C ALA A 613 1.01 15.28 5.89
N MET A 614 2.19 14.69 6.04
CA MET A 614 2.47 13.27 5.81
C MET A 614 2.87 12.64 7.14
N VAL A 615 2.04 11.78 7.72
CA VAL A 615 2.30 11.19 9.06
C VAL A 615 2.40 9.68 9.05
N THR A 616 3.22 9.14 9.94
CA THR A 616 3.46 7.70 10.12
C THR A 616 3.61 7.32 11.60
N THR A 617 3.63 6.02 11.90
CA THR A 617 3.92 5.51 13.25
C THR A 617 5.45 5.44 13.43
N SER A 618 6.00 6.14 14.42
CA SER A 618 7.43 6.03 14.79
C SER A 618 7.78 4.60 15.24
N PRO A 619 9.07 4.20 15.27
CA PRO A 619 9.46 2.89 15.79
C PRO A 619 8.96 2.64 17.24
N ASN A 620 8.97 3.69 18.07
CA ASN A 620 8.45 3.68 19.43
C ASN A 620 6.93 3.45 19.44
N GLY A 621 6.18 4.05 18.50
CA GLY A 621 4.73 3.93 18.36
C GLY A 621 3.98 5.26 18.34
N GLU A 622 4.71 6.38 18.43
CA GLU A 622 4.18 7.75 18.42
C GLU A 622 3.80 8.18 16.99
N MET A 623 3.04 9.28 16.85
CA MET A 623 2.88 9.92 15.54
C MET A 623 4.19 10.63 15.15
N MET A 624 4.62 10.48 13.91
CA MET A 624 5.83 11.07 13.36
C MET A 624 5.50 11.74 12.02
N ASP A 625 5.81 13.02 11.91
CA ASP A 625 5.77 13.75 10.64
C ASP A 625 6.92 13.30 9.72
N VAL A 626 6.62 13.15 8.43
CA VAL A 626 7.53 12.80 7.34
C VAL A 626 7.31 13.66 6.09
N THR A 627 6.61 14.79 6.19
CA THR A 627 6.27 15.70 5.07
C THR A 627 7.53 16.19 4.36
N ASP A 628 8.54 16.58 5.16
CA ASP A 628 9.90 16.90 4.72
C ASP A 628 10.56 15.78 3.90
N LEU A 629 10.17 14.51 4.05
CA LEU A 629 10.72 13.42 3.24
C LEU A 629 10.12 13.35 1.83
N TYR A 630 8.96 13.97 1.60
CA TYR A 630 8.21 13.94 0.34
C TYR A 630 8.31 15.25 -0.45
N LYS A 631 8.24 16.41 0.21
CA LYS A 631 8.39 17.74 -0.39
C LYS A 631 9.34 18.63 0.41
N PRO A 632 9.84 19.76 -0.16
CA PRO A 632 10.47 20.81 0.64
C PRO A 632 9.48 21.36 1.69
N PRO A 633 9.96 21.89 2.84
CA PRO A 633 9.11 22.55 3.82
C PRO A 633 8.34 23.72 3.20
N GLU A 634 7.05 23.85 3.50
CA GLU A 634 6.17 24.85 2.85
C GLU A 634 6.50 26.31 3.18
N ASN A 635 7.35 26.55 4.18
CA ASN A 635 7.90 27.88 4.45
C ASN A 635 9.07 28.25 3.50
N ASP A 636 9.72 27.26 2.85
CA ASP A 636 10.71 27.44 1.78
C ASP A 636 10.00 27.45 0.40
N LYS A 637 9.11 28.44 0.23
CA LYS A 637 8.25 28.60 -0.97
C LYS A 637 9.01 28.69 -2.29
N ILE A 638 10.27 29.13 -2.26
CA ILE A 638 11.11 29.19 -3.46
C ILE A 638 11.48 27.77 -3.88
N ARG A 639 11.97 26.96 -2.93
CA ARG A 639 12.44 25.60 -3.21
C ARG A 639 11.30 24.61 -3.48
N GLU A 640 10.15 24.79 -2.84
CA GLU A 640 8.91 24.10 -3.22
C GLU A 640 8.64 24.33 -4.71
N ARG A 641 8.55 25.59 -5.13
CA ARG A 641 8.16 25.95 -6.50
C ARG A 641 9.20 25.55 -7.55
N GLU A 642 10.49 25.63 -7.23
CA GLU A 642 11.56 25.07 -8.05
C GLU A 642 11.42 23.54 -8.24
N GLY A 643 10.95 22.83 -7.21
CA GLY A 643 10.60 21.42 -7.27
C GLY A 643 9.39 21.17 -8.19
N PHE A 644 8.29 21.89 -7.98
CA PHE A 644 7.08 21.75 -8.79
C PHE A 644 7.34 22.02 -10.29
N GLU A 645 8.00 23.14 -10.63
CA GLU A 645 8.26 23.47 -12.04
C GLU A 645 9.28 22.50 -12.67
N LYS A 646 10.18 21.90 -11.88
CA LYS A 646 11.00 20.76 -12.32
C LYS A 646 10.14 19.53 -12.60
N ALA A 647 9.15 19.21 -11.76
CA ALA A 647 8.22 18.12 -12.00
C ALA A 647 7.43 18.33 -13.31
N LYS A 648 6.80 19.51 -13.50
CA LYS A 648 6.13 19.88 -14.77
C LYS A 648 7.01 19.66 -15.98
N LYS A 649 8.25 20.18 -15.93
CA LYS A 649 9.24 20.09 -17.00
C LYS A 649 9.63 18.64 -17.31
N THR A 650 9.74 17.79 -16.30
CA THR A 650 10.00 16.35 -16.45
C THR A 650 8.85 15.64 -17.19
N LEU A 651 7.60 15.98 -16.87
CA LEU A 651 6.41 15.44 -17.53
C LEU A 651 6.12 16.07 -18.92
N LYS A 652 6.93 17.05 -19.34
CA LYS A 652 6.73 17.89 -20.55
C LYS A 652 5.39 18.64 -20.55
N LEU A 653 4.80 18.82 -19.38
CA LEU A 653 3.64 19.67 -19.18
C LEU A 653 4.05 21.11 -19.51
N LYS A 654 3.11 21.88 -20.06
CA LYS A 654 3.35 23.30 -20.29
C LYS A 654 3.42 24.00 -18.93
N SER A 655 4.54 24.70 -18.68
CA SER A 655 4.48 25.92 -17.85
C SER A 655 3.31 26.75 -18.37
N GLY A 656 2.40 27.15 -17.47
CA GLY A 656 0.99 27.35 -17.80
C GLY A 656 0.71 28.14 -19.08
N PHE A 657 -0.37 27.78 -19.78
CA PHE A 657 -0.95 28.66 -20.79
C PHE A 657 -1.41 29.95 -20.08
N ASP A 658 -0.63 31.01 -20.21
CA ASP A 658 -1.20 32.35 -20.25
C ASP A 658 -2.21 32.38 -21.40
N PHE A 659 -3.49 32.56 -21.07
CA PHE A 659 -4.55 32.82 -22.04
C PHE A 659 -4.42 34.25 -22.59
N GLY A 660 -3.37 34.49 -23.37
CA GLY A 660 -3.14 35.81 -23.96
C GLY A 660 -4.24 36.24 -24.94
N PRO A 661 -4.38 37.54 -25.22
CA PRO A 661 -4.35 38.67 -24.29
C PRO A 661 -5.72 38.88 -23.60
N TYR A 662 -6.50 37.81 -23.35
CA TYR A 662 -7.69 37.86 -22.51
C TYR A 662 -7.39 37.58 -21.02
N SER A 663 -6.14 37.29 -20.69
CA SER A 663 -5.55 37.54 -19.37
C SER A 663 -5.57 39.05 -19.06
N GLY A 664 -6.75 39.51 -18.67
CA GLY A 664 -6.96 40.83 -18.12
C GLY A 664 -6.26 40.95 -16.76
N GLU A 665 -4.96 41.25 -16.77
CA GLU A 665 -4.30 42.02 -15.72
C GLU A 665 -4.85 43.47 -15.69
N SER A 666 -6.18 43.61 -15.72
CA SER A 666 -6.80 44.68 -14.97
C SER A 666 -6.45 44.45 -13.51
N ARG A 667 -5.36 45.08 -13.06
CA ARG A 667 -5.17 45.49 -11.67
C ARG A 667 -6.26 46.50 -11.31
N SER A 668 -7.51 46.04 -11.30
CA SER A 668 -8.60 46.76 -10.69
C SER A 668 -8.22 46.94 -9.23
N ARG A 669 -8.22 48.17 -8.74
CA ARG A 669 -8.08 48.48 -7.31
C ARG A 669 -9.38 48.14 -6.58
N ARG A 670 -9.85 46.90 -6.73
CA ARG A 670 -10.84 46.29 -5.85
C ARG A 670 -10.06 45.88 -4.61
N GLY A 671 -10.45 46.41 -3.46
CA GLY A 671 -9.67 46.26 -2.24
C GLY A 671 -9.46 44.79 -1.89
N ARG A 672 -8.30 44.46 -1.35
CA ARG A 672 -8.09 43.13 -0.75
C ARG A 672 -9.14 42.91 0.35
N ARG A 673 -9.79 41.76 0.30
CA ARG A 673 -10.70 41.27 1.34
C ARG A 673 -10.24 39.89 1.73
N SER A 674 -10.12 39.65 3.03
CA SER A 674 -9.85 38.34 3.58
C SER A 674 -11.15 37.78 4.14
N ALA A 675 -11.51 36.56 3.72
CA ALA A 675 -12.70 35.86 4.18
C ALA A 675 -12.29 34.49 4.74
N GLY A 676 -12.98 34.04 5.79
CA GLY A 676 -12.72 32.75 6.41
C GLY A 676 -13.92 32.26 7.20
N MET A 677 -14.14 30.94 7.21
CA MET A 677 -15.24 30.32 7.94
C MET A 677 -14.69 29.41 9.05
N ALA A 678 -15.29 29.49 10.24
CA ALA A 678 -14.93 28.62 11.37
C ALA A 678 -16.19 28.10 12.09
N PRO A 679 -16.16 26.86 12.63
CA PRO A 679 -17.23 26.37 13.49
C PRO A 679 -17.29 27.18 14.79
N ALA A 680 -18.49 27.39 15.33
CA ALA A 680 -18.69 28.20 16.54
C ALA A 680 -18.25 27.48 17.84
N ALA A 681 -18.11 26.15 17.83
CA ALA A 681 -17.60 25.33 18.94
C ALA A 681 -17.14 23.95 18.43
N ASP A 682 -16.37 23.22 19.25
CA ASP A 682 -16.15 21.77 19.06
C ASP A 682 -17.44 20.99 19.33
N PHE A 683 -17.62 19.85 18.65
CA PHE A 683 -18.92 19.20 18.47
C PHE A 683 -18.97 17.76 19.00
N GLU A 684 -19.89 17.50 19.93
CA GLU A 684 -20.45 16.17 20.18
C GLU A 684 -21.89 16.09 19.63
N GLY A 685 -22.27 14.93 19.10
CA GLY A 685 -23.35 14.84 18.11
C GLY A 685 -24.77 15.10 18.61
N GLY A 686 -25.56 15.82 17.80
CA GLY A 686 -27.03 15.76 17.84
C GLY A 686 -27.79 17.09 17.89
N LEU A 687 -27.10 18.23 17.90
CA LEU A 687 -27.73 19.57 17.86
C LEU A 687 -27.20 20.38 16.65
N GLY A 688 -27.88 21.47 16.32
CA GLY A 688 -27.69 22.17 15.05
C GLY A 688 -26.28 22.72 14.82
N LEU A 689 -25.80 22.61 13.58
CA LEU A 689 -24.52 23.19 13.14
C LEU A 689 -24.57 24.72 13.19
N ALA A 690 -23.48 25.33 13.62
CA ALA A 690 -23.30 26.78 13.65
C ALA A 690 -21.89 27.13 13.15
N SER A 691 -21.84 27.77 11.98
CA SER A 691 -20.60 28.23 11.33
C SER A 691 -20.62 29.75 11.24
N SER A 692 -19.50 30.37 11.59
CA SER A 692 -19.30 31.82 11.53
C SER A 692 -18.47 32.18 10.30
N LEU A 693 -19.03 33.00 9.41
CA LEU A 693 -18.32 33.62 8.30
C LEU A 693 -17.71 34.95 8.77
N PHE A 694 -16.39 35.05 8.72
CA PHE A 694 -15.62 36.26 9.02
C PHE A 694 -15.14 36.90 7.73
N ILE A 695 -15.25 38.22 7.64
CA ILE A 695 -14.83 39.01 6.48
C ILE A 695 -14.16 40.28 6.99
N ALA A 696 -12.94 40.53 6.54
CA ALA A 696 -12.23 41.78 6.76
C ALA A 696 -11.98 42.49 5.41
N ASN A 697 -12.08 43.82 5.43
CA ASN A 697 -11.66 44.67 4.33
C ASN A 697 -10.22 45.11 4.65
N ASP A 698 -9.24 44.61 3.89
CA ASP A 698 -7.82 44.78 4.18
C ASP A 698 -7.29 46.16 3.71
N GLU A 699 -8.15 46.99 3.12
CA GLU A 699 -7.85 48.37 2.71
C GLU A 699 -8.71 49.41 3.45
N GLU A 700 -8.11 50.58 3.72
CA GLU A 700 -8.72 51.75 4.38
C GLU A 700 -9.71 52.52 3.47
N GLN A 701 -10.44 51.81 2.60
CA GLN A 701 -11.41 52.43 1.68
C GLN A 701 -12.71 52.79 2.40
N LYS A 702 -13.07 54.09 2.38
CA LYS A 702 -14.30 54.66 2.94
C LYS A 702 -15.53 54.46 2.03
N ALA A 703 -15.70 53.27 1.47
CA ALA A 703 -16.84 52.92 0.63
C ALA A 703 -17.75 51.94 1.36
N GLU A 704 -19.00 52.32 1.58
CA GLU A 704 -20.07 51.38 1.90
C GLU A 704 -20.41 50.59 0.62
N GLU A 705 -20.41 49.26 0.70
CA GLU A 705 -20.71 48.36 -0.42
C GLU A 705 -21.66 47.24 0.03
N ASP A 706 -22.77 47.07 -0.69
CA ASP A 706 -23.71 45.96 -0.46
C ASP A 706 -23.08 44.62 -0.84
N LEU A 707 -22.81 43.80 0.17
CA LEU A 707 -22.22 42.47 0.00
C LEU A 707 -23.29 41.38 -0.05
N HIS A 708 -23.32 40.65 -1.16
CA HIS A 708 -24.19 39.49 -1.36
C HIS A 708 -23.39 38.20 -1.15
N PHE A 709 -23.90 37.32 -0.29
CA PHE A 709 -23.29 36.02 0.02
C PHE A 709 -24.27 34.89 -0.21
N GLU A 710 -23.70 33.71 -0.39
CA GLU A 710 -24.41 32.46 -0.52
C GLU A 710 -23.63 31.37 0.21
N MET A 711 -24.36 30.46 0.84
CA MET A 711 -23.79 29.36 1.61
C MET A 711 -24.57 28.09 1.28
N THR A 712 -23.83 27.05 0.92
CA THR A 712 -24.33 25.71 0.61
C THR A 712 -23.69 24.73 1.59
N ASP A 713 -24.49 23.81 2.13
CA ASP A 713 -24.08 22.77 3.06
C ASP A 713 -24.39 21.41 2.42
N LEU A 714 -23.47 20.45 2.51
CA LEU A 714 -23.50 19.19 1.75
C LEU A 714 -23.11 18.02 2.65
N GLU A 715 -23.91 16.95 2.65
CA GLU A 715 -23.53 15.71 3.32
C GLU A 715 -22.67 14.83 2.40
N GLU A 716 -21.46 14.51 2.87
CA GLU A 716 -20.47 13.77 2.11
C GLU A 716 -19.95 12.54 2.87
N VAL A 717 -19.74 11.44 2.14
CA VAL A 717 -18.82 10.39 2.59
C VAL A 717 -17.42 11.01 2.63
N ARG A 718 -16.62 10.71 3.67
CA ARG A 718 -15.30 11.30 3.98
C ARG A 718 -14.32 11.52 2.80
N ASN A 719 -14.52 10.83 1.68
CA ASN A 719 -13.66 10.88 0.51
C ASN A 719 -14.37 11.60 -0.66
N TRP A 720 -15.06 12.71 -0.34
CA TRP A 720 -15.73 13.64 -1.27
C TRP A 720 -16.64 12.96 -2.32
N ARG A 721 -17.49 12.03 -1.86
CA ARG A 721 -18.72 11.66 -2.56
C ARG A 721 -19.91 12.28 -1.85
N GLU A 722 -20.56 13.20 -2.54
CA GLU A 722 -21.86 13.78 -2.20
C GLU A 722 -22.91 12.66 -2.03
N VAL A 723 -23.74 12.77 -0.98
CA VAL A 723 -24.79 11.78 -0.67
C VAL A 723 -26.19 12.34 -1.00
N GLU A 724 -26.47 13.60 -0.66
CA GLU A 724 -27.66 14.35 -1.07
C GLU A 724 -27.42 15.88 -0.95
N GLU A 725 -28.12 16.70 -1.76
CA GLU A 725 -28.01 18.17 -1.70
C GLU A 725 -28.73 18.76 -0.46
N GLY A 726 -27.99 19.48 0.39
CA GLY A 726 -28.55 20.26 1.49
C GLY A 726 -29.28 21.53 1.02
N LYS A 727 -30.16 22.07 1.87
CA LYS A 727 -30.99 23.23 1.50
C LYS A 727 -30.22 24.55 1.53
N VAL A 728 -30.05 25.18 0.36
CA VAL A 728 -29.56 26.56 0.22
C VAL A 728 -30.37 27.54 1.07
N ALA A 729 -29.67 28.45 1.76
CA ALA A 729 -30.25 29.55 2.51
C ALA A 729 -29.61 30.89 2.09
N MET A 730 -30.32 31.68 1.28
CA MET A 730 -29.91 33.05 0.94
C MET A 730 -30.09 33.99 2.14
N TRP A 731 -29.06 34.77 2.45
CA TRP A 731 -29.10 35.85 3.45
C TRP A 731 -28.56 37.14 2.85
N THR A 732 -29.37 38.19 2.82
CA THR A 732 -28.92 39.54 2.49
C THR A 732 -28.69 40.31 3.78
N VAL A 733 -27.45 40.75 4.01
CA VAL A 733 -27.08 41.61 5.14
C VAL A 733 -26.73 42.98 4.57
N GLY A 734 -27.63 43.95 4.74
CA GLY A 734 -27.29 45.36 4.52
C GLY A 734 -26.44 45.88 5.68
N GLY A 735 -25.54 46.82 5.38
CA GLY A 735 -24.75 47.56 6.38
C GLY A 735 -25.59 48.48 7.26
#